data_AF-A0AAE8N859-F1
#
_entry.id   AF-A0AAE8N859-F1
#
_cell.length_a   1.000
_cell.length_b   1.000
_cell.length_c   1.000
_cell.angle_alpha   90.00
_cell.angle_beta   90.00
_cell.angle_gamma   90.00
#
_symmetry.space_group_name_H-M   'P 1'
#
loop_
_entity.id
_entity.type
_entity.pdbx_description
1 polymer ?
#
loop_
_entity_poly.entity_id
_entity_poly.type
_entity_poly.pdbx_seq_one_letter_code
_entity_poly.pdbx_strand_id
1 'polypeptide(L)'
;MDPASGALDIAKWPTAQKFVARCSEFLQEVQDLTPGKDLEARLNREHGPGTPYYDDFCAYIKKGLEEGWVAQTELDGPKYRRGRIVVPTPETRYFSITTVFMDSQEVYAGQYHAHPYGEINCVVQIDEGAELKGMQGWQAAGWTSPGPGTHHYPEVRGGALVALFFLPAGRISYNAVPGAPQPLAIRLPLPDAREFVSGQHILQLAVCDSDLTTLEALLRTPPDINDSSSVDTPLMVAVYWENLEAARMLLDAGADPLHRHHTCIGFDTPASLAARRGSFEIFRLMWTARPDELTKYEKDGPGDSCLVSAAFHGWTWLLEYLLDGRLDSSVWSMKRLDVALLSAAGAWQVHAATLLLDRVKTYTIDTLREALLTAVTFKAVDPNYTRNPDYRSIDFANQELLVKRFLEAGQFNPDIYYHGGPLIHYAVEDINLAGALRALLDKGANPDSRDEDGRTPLHRILIRIRVHERQGSSFDETRINMLLEHGALVTAADHQGETPLHAAALACDLGLFRRFLRRAAQDALSATNNHGEALLHYAATGGNVSVMRFLLEAPTTIPDDVNRANSNGWTPLLCALAPPDLEGEYSSPSQKSPADAAQAAHLLLSHGADAGAVTGEGWSALHLLAHCGSHAGDTRFSALAEALIDGGAPLHAEARGLPPNWWYGGKKAGVGKKAGVVIDDFPWGFRMRVLTEATREEVVDLSPEATTAVGWARRFGAKAVEGVLLARGAKPAPRRLYSSFFSPPS
;
A
#
# COMPACT_ATOMS: atom_id res chain seq x y z
N MET A 1 1.00 18.99 9.90
CA MET A 1 0.38 20.31 9.67
C MET A 1 0.27 20.99 11.01
N ASP A 2 0.84 22.19 11.16
CA ASP A 2 0.55 23.04 12.33
C ASP A 2 -0.85 23.67 12.13
N PRO A 3 -1.82 23.41 13.03
CA PRO A 3 -3.20 23.88 12.89
C PRO A 3 -3.40 25.40 13.09
N ALA A 4 -2.35 26.17 13.39
CA ALA A 4 -2.49 27.52 13.98
C ALA A 4 -2.37 28.73 13.03
N SER A 5 -2.24 28.59 11.71
CA SER A 5 -2.30 29.76 10.80
C SER A 5 -3.37 29.60 9.72
N GLY A 6 -4.56 30.16 9.97
CA GLY A 6 -5.56 30.39 8.93
C GLY A 6 -4.99 31.29 7.83
N ALA A 7 -5.48 31.15 6.60
CA ALA A 7 -5.10 32.08 5.54
C ALA A 7 -5.59 33.50 5.85
N LEU A 8 -4.85 34.50 5.37
CA LEU A 8 -5.19 35.90 5.48
C LEU A 8 -6.60 36.16 4.92
N ASP A 9 -7.43 36.86 5.68
CA ASP A 9 -8.66 37.47 5.17
C ASP A 9 -8.29 38.65 4.28
N ILE A 10 -7.97 38.37 3.01
CA ILE A 10 -7.50 39.36 2.04
C ILE A 10 -8.53 40.46 1.77
N ALA A 11 -9.81 40.24 2.08
CA ALA A 11 -10.86 41.24 1.89
C ALA A 11 -10.65 42.50 2.75
N LYS A 12 -9.88 42.40 3.84
CA LYS A 12 -9.52 43.53 4.71
C LYS A 12 -8.42 44.42 4.14
N TRP A 13 -7.71 43.96 3.10
CA TRP A 13 -6.48 44.59 2.62
C TRP A 13 -6.52 44.75 1.09
N PRO A 14 -6.92 45.92 0.56
CA PRO A 14 -7.02 46.16 -0.89
C PRO A 14 -5.71 45.91 -1.65
N THR A 15 -4.59 46.17 -1.00
CA THR A 15 -3.22 45.87 -1.46
C THR A 15 -2.94 44.38 -1.54
N ALA A 16 -3.36 43.59 -0.56
CA ALA A 16 -3.23 42.13 -0.60
C ALA A 16 -4.10 41.52 -1.72
N GLN A 17 -5.29 42.08 -2.00
CA GLN A 17 -6.12 41.63 -3.13
C GLN A 17 -5.42 41.85 -4.48
N LYS A 18 -4.86 43.05 -4.69
CA LYS A 18 -4.09 43.36 -5.91
C LYS A 18 -2.86 42.49 -6.05
N PHE A 19 -2.17 42.25 -4.95
CA PHE A 19 -1.03 41.35 -4.90
C PHE A 19 -1.42 39.92 -5.32
N VAL A 20 -2.48 39.35 -4.75
CA VAL A 20 -2.96 38.00 -5.09
C VAL A 20 -3.38 37.91 -6.56
N ALA A 21 -4.05 38.93 -7.10
CA ALA A 21 -4.38 38.98 -8.53
C ALA A 21 -3.10 38.94 -9.39
N ARG A 22 -2.09 39.73 -9.04
CA ARG A 22 -0.81 39.73 -9.75
C ARG A 22 -0.05 38.41 -9.65
N CYS A 23 -0.11 37.74 -8.50
CA CYS A 23 0.42 36.40 -8.33
C CYS A 23 -0.31 35.37 -9.21
N SER A 24 -1.63 35.49 -9.36
CA SER A 24 -2.42 34.60 -10.23
C SER A 24 -1.99 34.72 -11.71
N GLU A 25 -1.74 35.94 -12.18
CA GLU A 25 -1.20 36.20 -13.53
C GLU A 25 0.18 35.57 -13.71
N PHE A 26 1.10 35.79 -12.77
CA PHE A 26 2.43 35.17 -12.79
C PHE A 26 2.34 33.63 -12.80
N LEU A 27 1.51 33.06 -11.91
CA LEU A 27 1.35 31.61 -11.81
C LEU A 27 0.78 31.00 -13.10
N GLN A 28 0.01 31.75 -13.89
CA GLN A 28 -0.42 31.30 -15.22
C GLN A 28 0.76 31.10 -16.18
N GLU A 29 1.84 31.88 -16.06
CA GLU A 29 3.02 31.77 -16.94
C GLU A 29 3.97 30.64 -16.52
N VAL A 30 3.93 30.24 -15.24
CA VAL A 30 4.89 29.27 -14.68
C VAL A 30 4.25 27.95 -14.21
N GLN A 31 2.92 27.81 -14.30
CA GLN A 31 2.16 26.64 -13.81
C GLN A 31 2.63 25.29 -14.38
N ASP A 32 3.20 25.28 -15.59
CA ASP A 32 3.62 24.07 -16.29
C ASP A 32 5.12 23.78 -16.15
N LEU A 33 5.81 24.51 -15.27
CA LEU A 33 7.24 24.39 -15.07
C LEU A 33 7.56 23.69 -13.74
N THR A 34 8.45 22.70 -13.78
CA THR A 34 8.86 21.94 -12.60
C THR A 34 9.85 22.74 -11.76
N PRO A 35 9.60 22.92 -10.44
CA PRO A 35 10.59 23.52 -9.55
C PRO A 35 11.94 22.81 -9.58
N GLY A 36 13.02 23.56 -9.51
CA GLY A 36 14.38 23.03 -9.60
C GLY A 36 15.37 24.05 -10.15
N LYS A 37 16.62 23.61 -10.34
CA LYS A 37 17.73 24.47 -10.83
C LYS A 37 17.41 25.17 -12.15
N ASP A 38 16.79 24.48 -13.09
CA ASP A 38 16.50 25.04 -14.42
C ASP A 38 15.40 26.10 -14.35
N LEU A 39 14.37 25.88 -13.53
CA LEU A 39 13.34 26.88 -13.28
C LEU A 39 13.92 28.08 -12.52
N GLU A 40 14.78 27.86 -11.52
CA GLU A 40 15.49 28.93 -10.82
C GLU A 40 16.30 29.81 -11.80
N ALA A 41 17.05 29.21 -12.72
CA ALA A 41 17.82 29.95 -13.73
C ALA A 41 16.90 30.71 -14.69
N ARG A 42 15.79 30.09 -15.10
CA ARG A 42 14.80 30.70 -15.99
C ARG A 42 14.10 31.89 -15.34
N LEU A 43 13.62 31.75 -14.12
CA LEU A 43 12.91 32.82 -13.38
C LEU A 43 13.82 34.03 -13.18
N ASN A 44 15.09 33.83 -12.83
CA ASN A 44 16.03 34.94 -12.69
C ASN A 44 16.33 35.64 -14.03
N ARG A 45 16.27 34.93 -15.16
CA ARG A 45 16.46 35.51 -16.50
C ARG A 45 15.23 36.24 -17.02
N GLU A 46 14.05 35.65 -16.87
CA GLU A 46 12.81 36.11 -17.52
C GLU A 46 11.93 36.97 -16.60
N HIS A 47 12.04 36.77 -15.29
CA HIS A 47 11.24 37.44 -14.27
C HIS A 47 12.10 38.01 -13.13
N GLY A 48 13.39 38.25 -13.35
CA GLY A 48 14.31 38.81 -12.35
C GLY A 48 14.08 40.30 -12.04
N PRO A 49 15.00 40.95 -11.30
CA PRO A 49 14.92 42.37 -10.97
C PRO A 49 14.76 43.29 -12.19
N GLY A 50 13.86 44.28 -12.10
CA GLY A 50 13.54 45.18 -13.21
C GLY A 50 12.47 44.64 -14.19
N THR A 51 11.90 43.47 -13.90
CA THR A 51 10.75 42.94 -14.64
C THR A 51 9.44 43.27 -13.94
N PRO A 52 8.31 43.39 -14.69
CA PRO A 52 7.04 43.82 -14.11
C PRO A 52 6.56 42.98 -12.92
N TYR A 53 6.64 41.65 -12.98
CA TYR A 53 6.20 40.80 -11.87
C TYR A 53 7.08 40.97 -10.62
N TYR A 54 8.40 41.00 -10.80
CA TYR A 54 9.32 41.13 -9.67
C TYR A 54 9.15 42.48 -8.96
N ASP A 55 9.09 43.56 -9.73
CA ASP A 55 8.98 44.92 -9.20
C ASP A 55 7.62 45.13 -8.52
N ASP A 56 6.53 44.60 -9.09
CA ASP A 56 5.20 44.61 -8.47
C ASP A 56 5.18 43.82 -7.16
N PHE A 57 5.75 42.61 -7.14
CA PHE A 57 5.85 41.81 -5.91
C PHE A 57 6.64 42.54 -4.83
N CYS A 58 7.77 43.15 -5.18
CA CYS A 58 8.55 43.95 -4.25
C CYS A 58 7.74 45.12 -3.67
N ALA A 59 7.05 45.87 -4.53
CA ALA A 59 6.25 47.01 -4.12
C ALA A 59 5.10 46.60 -3.18
N TYR A 60 4.34 45.56 -3.54
CA TYR A 60 3.23 45.08 -2.72
C TYR A 60 3.69 44.49 -1.39
N ILE A 61 4.77 43.71 -1.37
CA ILE A 61 5.28 43.10 -0.13
C ILE A 61 5.85 44.16 0.81
N LYS A 62 6.59 45.15 0.32
CA LYS A 62 7.11 46.25 1.16
C LYS A 62 5.97 47.06 1.77
N LYS A 63 4.97 47.42 0.96
CA LYS A 63 3.76 48.09 1.46
C LYS A 63 2.96 47.20 2.44
N GLY A 64 2.92 45.89 2.21
CA GLY A 64 2.25 44.96 3.09
C GLY A 64 2.91 44.73 4.43
N LEU A 65 4.23 44.96 4.53
CA LEU A 65 4.93 45.03 5.81
C LEU A 65 4.53 46.28 6.60
N GLU A 66 4.41 47.44 5.94
CA GLU A 66 3.93 48.68 6.57
C GLU A 66 2.49 48.56 7.06
N GLU A 67 1.63 47.95 6.25
CA GLU A 67 0.22 47.71 6.57
C GLU A 67 0.01 46.57 7.59
N GLY A 68 1.04 45.74 7.81
CA GLY A 68 1.03 44.67 8.81
C GLY A 68 0.34 43.38 8.36
N TRP A 69 0.10 43.17 7.06
CA TRP A 69 -0.50 41.94 6.57
C TRP A 69 0.51 40.87 6.10
N VAL A 70 1.78 41.23 5.91
CA VAL A 70 2.87 40.32 5.53
C VAL A 70 3.50 39.69 6.78
N ALA A 71 3.71 38.36 6.74
CA ALA A 71 4.42 37.59 7.78
C ALA A 71 3.98 37.89 9.23
N GLN A 72 2.70 37.67 9.52
CA GLN A 72 2.05 38.08 10.77
C GLN A 72 2.43 37.25 12.00
N THR A 73 2.82 35.98 11.81
CA THR A 73 3.05 35.05 12.92
C THR A 73 4.55 34.92 13.20
N GLU A 74 4.97 35.27 14.41
CA GLU A 74 6.35 35.05 14.86
C GLU A 74 6.61 33.56 15.10
N LEU A 75 7.72 33.07 14.54
CA LEU A 75 8.18 31.69 14.73
C LEU A 75 9.43 31.63 15.61
N ASP A 76 10.32 32.60 15.48
CA ASP A 76 11.48 32.83 16.35
C ASP A 76 11.65 34.35 16.53
N GLY A 77 10.71 34.92 17.29
CA GLY A 77 10.65 36.36 17.57
C GLY A 77 10.45 37.24 16.32
N PRO A 78 10.79 38.54 16.41
CA PRO A 78 10.53 39.49 15.32
C PRO A 78 11.40 39.23 14.07
N LYS A 79 12.54 38.57 14.24
CA LYS A 79 13.51 38.26 13.19
C LYS A 79 13.09 37.10 12.28
N TYR A 80 12.15 36.24 12.68
CA TYR A 80 11.66 35.15 11.85
C TYR A 80 10.14 35.00 11.98
N ARG A 81 9.43 35.43 10.93
CA ARG A 81 7.98 35.47 10.90
C ARG A 81 7.44 34.82 9.63
N ARG A 82 6.21 34.32 9.68
CA ARG A 82 5.53 33.67 8.55
C ARG A 82 4.06 34.05 8.51
N GLY A 83 3.48 34.08 7.32
CA GLY A 83 2.05 34.33 7.13
C GLY A 83 1.57 33.72 5.83
N ARG A 84 0.47 32.96 5.89
CA ARG A 84 -0.17 32.40 4.70
C ARG A 84 -1.17 33.41 4.14
N ILE A 85 -0.94 33.85 2.90
CA ILE A 85 -1.80 34.83 2.22
C ILE A 85 -3.00 34.13 1.59
N VAL A 86 -2.76 33.03 0.85
CA VAL A 86 -3.82 32.28 0.14
C VAL A 86 -3.56 30.78 0.27
N VAL A 87 -4.63 30.00 0.51
CA VAL A 87 -4.60 28.52 0.39
C VAL A 87 -4.62 28.10 -1.08
N PRO A 88 -4.27 26.86 -1.43
CA PRO A 88 -4.41 26.36 -2.79
C PRO A 88 -5.84 26.51 -3.32
N THR A 89 -6.01 27.21 -4.44
CA THR A 89 -7.29 27.43 -5.11
C THR A 89 -7.15 27.32 -6.63
N PRO A 90 -8.23 27.07 -7.39
CA PRO A 90 -8.18 27.10 -8.86
C PRO A 90 -7.63 28.43 -9.41
N GLU A 91 -7.95 29.55 -8.77
CA GLU A 91 -7.48 30.90 -9.14
C GLU A 91 -5.96 31.01 -9.05
N THR A 92 -5.35 30.40 -8.04
CA THR A 92 -3.89 30.33 -7.86
C THR A 92 -3.27 29.08 -8.47
N ARG A 93 -3.96 28.40 -9.39
CA ARG A 93 -3.48 27.14 -10.02
C ARG A 93 -3.05 26.09 -9.01
N TYR A 94 -3.77 26.04 -7.88
CA TYR A 94 -3.51 25.18 -6.73
C TYR A 94 -2.15 25.42 -6.05
N PHE A 95 -1.52 26.57 -6.24
CA PHE A 95 -0.43 27.03 -5.39
C PHE A 95 -0.97 27.74 -4.15
N SER A 96 -0.39 27.49 -2.99
CA SER A 96 -0.54 28.38 -1.84
C SER A 96 0.48 29.51 -1.92
N ILE A 97 0.12 30.69 -1.41
CA ILE A 97 1.02 31.85 -1.34
C ILE A 97 1.33 32.11 0.13
N THR A 98 2.61 32.03 0.51
CA THR A 98 3.08 32.23 1.89
C THR A 98 4.22 33.23 1.91
N THR A 99 4.18 34.20 2.81
CA THR A 99 5.29 35.14 3.03
C THR A 99 6.08 34.74 4.26
N VAL A 100 7.41 34.73 4.15
CA VAL A 100 8.33 34.44 5.25
C VAL A 100 9.31 35.60 5.40
N PHE A 101 9.24 36.31 6.51
CA PHE A 101 10.16 37.40 6.85
C PHE A 101 11.31 36.82 7.68
N MET A 102 12.55 37.10 7.28
CA MET A 102 13.74 36.69 8.01
C MET A 102 14.75 37.85 8.04
N ASP A 103 15.38 38.08 9.19
CA ASP A 103 16.37 39.14 9.41
C ASP A 103 17.58 38.60 10.17
N SER A 104 18.73 38.56 9.50
CA SER A 104 20.01 38.19 10.11
C SER A 104 21.20 38.70 9.30
N GLN A 105 22.21 39.22 10.00
CA GLN A 105 23.50 39.57 9.39
C GLN A 105 24.36 38.33 9.11
N GLU A 106 24.43 37.39 10.06
CA GLU A 106 25.10 36.10 9.88
C GLU A 106 24.16 35.07 9.22
N VAL A 107 24.70 33.91 8.82
CA VAL A 107 23.87 32.82 8.29
C VAL A 107 22.90 32.33 9.36
N TYR A 108 21.61 32.49 9.10
CA TYR A 108 20.53 32.03 9.96
C TYR A 108 19.67 31.01 9.22
N ALA A 109 19.48 29.86 9.87
CA ALA A 109 18.69 28.74 9.37
C ALA A 109 17.29 28.75 10.01
N GLY A 110 16.23 28.71 9.20
CA GLY A 110 14.85 28.59 9.66
C GLY A 110 14.46 27.16 10.04
N GLN A 111 13.17 26.80 9.90
CA GLN A 111 12.70 25.44 10.20
C GLN A 111 13.08 24.46 9.08
N TYR A 112 13.71 23.34 9.41
CA TYR A 112 14.02 22.27 8.44
C TYR A 112 12.74 21.67 7.85
N HIS A 113 12.72 21.48 6.53
CA HIS A 113 11.56 20.91 5.85
C HIS A 113 11.90 20.25 4.52
N ALA A 114 10.96 19.48 3.99
CA ALA A 114 10.97 18.90 2.66
C ALA A 114 9.88 19.50 1.77
N HIS A 115 10.12 19.42 0.47
CA HIS A 115 9.31 19.97 -0.61
C HIS A 115 8.63 18.84 -1.41
N PRO A 116 7.47 18.28 -1.00
CA PRO A 116 6.85 17.14 -1.69
C PRO A 116 6.67 17.34 -3.20
N TYR A 117 6.39 18.57 -3.62
CA TYR A 117 6.13 18.95 -5.01
C TYR A 117 7.06 20.06 -5.52
N GLY A 118 8.08 20.42 -4.74
CA GLY A 118 8.95 21.57 -5.03
C GLY A 118 8.41 22.89 -4.50
N GLU A 119 9.17 23.96 -4.70
CA GLU A 119 8.89 25.30 -4.20
C GLU A 119 9.43 26.36 -5.17
N ILE A 120 8.74 27.49 -5.31
CA ILE A 120 9.22 28.67 -6.03
C ILE A 120 9.21 29.85 -5.06
N ASN A 121 10.34 30.54 -4.94
CA ASN A 121 10.49 31.67 -4.03
C ASN A 121 10.91 32.91 -4.78
N CYS A 122 10.17 34.00 -4.59
CA CYS A 122 10.66 35.35 -4.91
C CYS A 122 11.36 35.93 -3.68
N VAL A 123 12.60 36.38 -3.84
CA VAL A 123 13.40 37.01 -2.80
C VAL A 123 13.20 38.53 -2.87
N VAL A 124 12.41 39.07 -1.94
CA VAL A 124 12.17 40.51 -1.80
C VAL A 124 13.11 41.08 -0.74
N GLN A 125 14.17 41.76 -1.18
CA GLN A 125 15.12 42.40 -0.29
C GLN A 125 14.50 43.61 0.43
N ILE A 126 14.59 43.62 1.76
CA ILE A 126 14.31 44.81 2.58
C ILE A 126 15.61 45.59 2.76
N ASP A 127 16.68 44.88 3.14
CA ASP A 127 18.04 45.39 3.11
C ASP A 127 18.78 44.93 1.84
N GLU A 128 19.58 45.81 1.25
CA GLU A 128 20.29 45.57 -0.01
C GLU A 128 21.29 44.40 0.06
N GLY A 129 21.81 44.12 1.26
CA GLY A 129 22.75 43.00 1.49
C GLY A 129 22.08 41.64 1.73
N ALA A 130 20.75 41.56 1.82
CA ALA A 130 20.07 40.36 2.26
C ALA A 130 19.99 39.29 1.16
N GLU A 131 20.37 38.04 1.48
CA GLU A 131 20.39 36.92 0.54
C GLU A 131 19.66 35.69 1.12
N LEU A 132 19.00 34.94 0.24
CA LEU A 132 18.39 33.63 0.52
C LEU A 132 19.16 32.54 -0.24
N LYS A 133 19.44 31.40 0.41
CA LYS A 133 20.13 30.29 -0.23
C LYS A 133 19.18 29.47 -1.12
N GLY A 134 19.41 29.51 -2.43
CA GLY A 134 18.74 28.71 -3.45
C GLY A 134 19.54 27.49 -3.92
N MET A 135 19.08 26.85 -4.99
CA MET A 135 19.75 25.67 -5.55
C MET A 135 21.02 26.00 -6.33
N GLN A 136 21.18 27.25 -6.78
CA GLN A 136 22.37 27.78 -7.45
C GLN A 136 23.32 28.55 -6.51
N GLY A 137 23.02 28.60 -5.21
CA GLY A 137 23.82 29.30 -4.21
C GLY A 137 23.06 30.45 -3.55
N TRP A 138 23.78 31.45 -3.06
CA TRP A 138 23.18 32.62 -2.41
C TRP A 138 22.54 33.53 -3.46
N GLN A 139 21.26 33.85 -3.26
CA GLN A 139 20.48 34.70 -4.15
C GLN A 139 20.10 35.99 -3.41
N ALA A 140 20.53 37.13 -3.94
CA ALA A 140 20.09 38.47 -3.53
C ALA A 140 18.69 38.77 -4.09
N ALA A 141 18.45 39.92 -4.72
CA ALA A 141 17.23 40.15 -5.49
C ALA A 141 17.06 39.10 -6.60
N GLY A 142 15.92 38.41 -6.64
CA GLY A 142 15.63 37.40 -7.66
C GLY A 142 14.81 36.23 -7.14
N TRP A 143 15.12 35.03 -7.60
CA TRP A 143 14.33 33.82 -7.37
C TRP A 143 15.17 32.63 -6.90
N THR A 144 14.59 31.79 -6.06
CA THR A 144 15.09 30.44 -5.76
C THR A 144 14.01 29.41 -6.05
N SER A 145 14.35 28.20 -6.51
CA SER A 145 13.34 27.16 -6.76
C SER A 145 13.81 25.77 -6.34
N PRO A 146 13.60 25.40 -5.07
CA PRO A 146 13.86 24.05 -4.58
C PRO A 146 13.02 22.99 -5.31
N GLY A 147 13.66 21.91 -5.78
CA GLY A 147 12.99 20.88 -6.57
C GLY A 147 12.13 19.90 -5.74
N PRO A 148 11.23 19.13 -6.38
CA PRO A 148 10.43 18.10 -5.73
C PRO A 148 11.27 17.08 -4.95
N GLY A 149 10.77 16.71 -3.77
CA GLY A 149 11.41 15.84 -2.80
C GLY A 149 12.50 16.51 -1.95
N THR A 150 13.18 17.55 -2.46
CA THR A 150 14.35 18.14 -1.77
C THR A 150 14.01 18.62 -0.36
N HIS A 151 15.01 18.66 0.52
CA HIS A 151 14.81 19.09 1.91
C HIS A 151 15.98 19.90 2.44
N HIS A 152 15.72 20.98 3.18
CA HIS A 152 16.79 21.83 3.69
C HIS A 152 16.33 22.69 4.86
N TYR A 153 17.29 23.41 5.44
CA TYR A 153 17.00 24.65 6.15
C TYR A 153 16.86 25.79 5.13
N PRO A 154 15.82 26.63 5.22
CA PRO A 154 15.83 27.91 4.51
C PRO A 154 16.87 28.79 5.21
N GLU A 155 17.92 29.18 4.49
CA GLU A 155 19.05 29.92 5.06
C GLU A 155 19.10 31.34 4.50
N VAL A 156 19.22 32.33 5.38
CA VAL A 156 19.37 33.75 5.02
C VAL A 156 20.62 34.35 5.64
N ARG A 157 21.13 35.44 5.06
CA ARG A 157 22.22 36.25 5.62
C ARG A 157 22.17 37.69 5.09
N GLY A 158 22.97 38.59 5.68
CA GLY A 158 23.21 39.93 5.14
C GLY A 158 22.11 40.98 5.33
N GLY A 159 21.08 40.68 6.13
CA GLY A 159 20.02 41.63 6.50
C GLY A 159 18.60 41.05 6.40
N ALA A 160 17.62 41.95 6.40
CA ALA A 160 16.20 41.61 6.32
C ALA A 160 15.74 41.35 4.88
N LEU A 161 14.98 40.28 4.70
CA LEU A 161 14.26 39.98 3.45
C LEU A 161 12.89 39.36 3.73
N VAL A 162 12.03 39.38 2.71
CA VAL A 162 10.84 38.54 2.65
C VAL A 162 11.00 37.54 1.51
N ALA A 163 10.93 36.25 1.84
CA ALA A 163 10.81 35.20 0.85
C ALA A 163 9.32 34.91 0.61
N LEU A 164 8.88 35.09 -0.63
CA LEU A 164 7.53 34.83 -1.08
C LEU A 164 7.45 33.43 -1.69
N PHE A 165 6.87 32.49 -0.94
CA PHE A 165 6.77 31.08 -1.30
C PHE A 165 5.50 30.80 -2.08
N PHE A 166 5.65 30.21 -3.26
CA PHE A 166 4.60 29.58 -4.04
C PHE A 166 4.76 28.06 -3.91
N LEU A 167 3.81 27.43 -3.22
CA LEU A 167 3.87 26.00 -2.90
C LEU A 167 2.80 25.23 -3.66
N PRO A 168 3.15 24.30 -4.56
CA PRO A 168 2.19 23.43 -5.21
C PRO A 168 1.39 22.63 -4.18
N ALA A 169 0.06 22.64 -4.32
CA ALA A 169 -0.90 22.07 -3.36
C ALA A 169 -0.73 22.55 -1.90
N GLY A 170 0.04 23.63 -1.67
CA GLY A 170 0.31 24.18 -0.35
C GLY A 170 1.04 23.22 0.59
N ARG A 171 1.80 22.26 0.05
CA ARG A 171 2.45 21.20 0.83
C ARG A 171 3.91 21.50 1.12
N ILE A 172 4.23 21.54 2.41
CA ILE A 172 5.58 21.40 2.98
C ILE A 172 5.51 20.29 4.01
N SER A 173 6.54 19.44 4.07
CA SER A 173 6.65 18.38 5.07
C SER A 173 7.74 18.71 6.09
N TYR A 174 7.37 18.76 7.37
CA TYR A 174 8.31 18.96 8.48
C TYR A 174 8.82 17.63 9.07
N ASN A 175 8.51 16.50 8.44
CA ASN A 175 8.90 15.17 8.92
C ASN A 175 10.29 14.73 8.43
N ALA A 176 10.96 15.56 7.62
CA ALA A 176 12.28 15.26 7.09
C ALA A 176 13.36 15.40 8.18
N VAL A 177 14.37 14.53 8.12
CA VAL A 177 15.46 14.49 9.12
C VAL A 177 16.68 15.23 8.58
N PRO A 178 17.24 16.22 9.31
CA PRO A 178 18.50 16.87 8.95
C PRO A 178 19.64 15.87 8.74
N GLY A 179 20.36 16.01 7.64
CA GLY A 179 21.47 15.10 7.28
C GLY A 179 21.05 13.82 6.58
N ALA A 180 19.74 13.57 6.38
CA ALA A 180 19.29 12.57 5.42
C ALA A 180 19.84 12.88 4.01
N PRO A 181 20.15 11.87 3.19
CA PRO A 181 20.53 12.11 1.81
C PRO A 181 19.36 12.80 1.09
N GLN A 182 19.67 13.86 0.33
CA GLN A 182 18.69 14.48 -0.57
C GLN A 182 18.10 13.38 -1.46
N PRO A 183 16.79 13.43 -1.79
CA PRO A 183 16.27 12.53 -2.77
C PRO A 183 17.09 12.68 -4.05
N LEU A 184 17.53 11.54 -4.55
CA LEU A 184 18.04 11.44 -5.90
C LEU A 184 16.98 12.08 -6.80
N ALA A 185 17.27 13.24 -7.40
CA ALA A 185 16.39 13.89 -8.35
C ALA A 185 16.13 12.91 -9.51
N ILE A 186 15.11 12.04 -9.40
CA ILE A 186 14.90 10.81 -10.18
C ILE A 186 16.21 10.31 -10.83
N ARG A 187 17.24 10.12 -10.02
CA ARG A 187 18.45 9.37 -10.38
C ARG A 187 18.28 8.03 -9.70
N LEU A 188 17.59 7.11 -10.36
CA LEU A 188 17.76 5.70 -10.03
C LEU A 188 19.25 5.38 -10.08
N PRO A 189 19.76 4.45 -9.24
CA PRO A 189 21.16 4.09 -9.28
C PRO A 189 21.45 3.46 -10.66
N LEU A 190 22.13 4.20 -11.52
CA LEU A 190 22.83 3.65 -12.68
C LEU A 190 24.21 3.13 -12.23
N PRO A 191 24.86 2.27 -13.04
CA PRO A 191 26.18 1.74 -12.73
C PRO A 191 27.15 2.89 -12.45
N ASP A 192 28.07 2.65 -11.52
CA ASP A 192 29.10 3.59 -11.13
C ASP A 192 29.75 4.19 -12.40
N ALA A 193 29.89 5.53 -12.49
CA ALA A 193 30.51 6.22 -13.64
C ALA A 193 31.97 5.73 -13.93
N ARG A 194 32.47 4.85 -13.07
CA ARG A 194 33.73 4.12 -13.15
C ARG A 194 33.70 2.88 -14.07
N GLU A 195 32.56 2.49 -14.63
CA GLU A 195 32.51 1.40 -15.64
C GLU A 195 32.86 1.87 -17.07
N PHE A 196 32.89 3.18 -17.34
CA PHE A 196 33.32 3.74 -18.62
C PHE A 196 34.87 3.80 -18.72
N VAL A 197 35.53 2.65 -18.79
CA VAL A 197 37.00 2.55 -18.93
C VAL A 197 37.37 2.07 -20.33
N SER A 198 37.39 2.98 -21.30
CA SER A 198 38.33 3.05 -22.45
C SER A 198 37.87 4.09 -23.47
N GLY A 199 38.74 4.50 -24.39
CA GLY A 199 38.48 5.49 -25.45
C GLY A 199 37.37 5.15 -26.46
N GLN A 200 36.59 4.09 -26.23
CA GLN A 200 35.43 3.70 -27.04
C GLN A 200 34.13 4.39 -26.62
N HIS A 201 34.05 5.02 -25.44
CA HIS A 201 32.80 5.60 -24.90
C HIS A 201 32.81 7.14 -24.77
N ILE A 202 33.64 7.80 -25.56
CA ILE A 202 33.90 9.25 -25.42
C ILE A 202 32.66 10.10 -25.75
N LEU A 203 31.75 9.59 -26.61
CA LEU A 203 30.47 10.23 -26.88
C LEU A 203 29.54 10.20 -25.66
N GLN A 204 29.36 9.05 -25.03
CA GLN A 204 28.51 8.88 -23.85
C GLN A 204 29.04 9.73 -22.70
N LEU A 205 30.36 9.79 -22.50
CA LEU A 205 30.99 10.64 -21.49
C LEU A 205 30.76 12.13 -21.74
N ALA A 206 30.92 12.60 -22.98
CA ALA A 206 30.65 14.01 -23.32
C ALA A 206 29.18 14.38 -23.06
N VAL A 207 28.24 13.47 -23.32
CA VAL A 207 26.81 13.66 -23.02
C VAL A 207 26.56 13.67 -21.51
N CYS A 208 27.12 12.71 -20.76
CA CYS A 208 27.04 12.63 -19.29
C CYS A 208 27.53 13.91 -18.61
N ASP A 209 28.70 14.40 -19.03
CA ASP A 209 29.35 15.58 -18.46
C ASP A 209 28.75 16.89 -18.98
N SER A 210 27.78 16.82 -19.90
CA SER A 210 27.19 17.96 -20.60
C SER A 210 28.23 18.84 -21.32
N ASP A 211 29.32 18.24 -21.79
CA ASP A 211 30.34 18.90 -22.59
C ASP A 211 29.92 18.94 -24.06
N LEU A 212 29.04 19.89 -24.36
CA LEU A 212 28.49 20.09 -25.71
C LEU A 212 29.56 20.46 -26.74
N THR A 213 30.67 21.09 -26.32
CA THR A 213 31.74 21.50 -27.25
C THR A 213 32.52 20.27 -27.72
N THR A 214 32.88 19.39 -26.79
CA THR A 214 33.52 18.11 -27.11
C THR A 214 32.57 17.22 -27.91
N LEU A 215 31.28 17.16 -27.53
CA LEU A 215 30.27 16.42 -28.29
C LEU A 215 30.19 16.92 -29.74
N GLU A 216 30.13 18.23 -29.98
CA GLU A 216 30.09 18.80 -31.32
C GLU A 216 31.34 18.42 -32.14
N ALA A 217 32.52 18.50 -31.53
CA ALA A 217 33.78 18.14 -32.18
C ALA A 217 33.81 16.65 -32.57
N LEU A 218 33.32 15.77 -31.70
CA LEU A 218 33.27 14.33 -31.93
C LEU A 218 32.31 13.96 -33.06
N LEU A 219 31.14 14.62 -33.14
CA LEU A 219 30.14 14.38 -34.18
C LEU A 219 30.57 14.83 -35.58
N ARG A 220 31.62 15.66 -35.71
CA ARG A 220 32.21 16.06 -37.00
C ARG A 220 33.14 15.01 -37.59
N THR A 221 33.64 14.10 -36.78
CA THR A 221 34.28 12.84 -37.20
C THR A 221 33.23 11.72 -37.17
N PRO A 222 33.40 10.55 -37.81
CA PRO A 222 32.34 9.53 -37.85
C PRO A 222 32.54 8.44 -36.76
N PRO A 223 32.20 8.67 -35.48
CA PRO A 223 31.98 7.58 -34.54
C PRO A 223 30.67 6.84 -34.89
N ASP A 224 30.51 5.61 -34.39
CA ASP A 224 29.21 4.97 -34.41
C ASP A 224 28.29 5.70 -33.41
N ILE A 225 27.37 6.51 -33.94
CA ILE A 225 26.46 7.35 -33.14
C ILE A 225 25.44 6.52 -32.35
N ASN A 226 25.23 5.28 -32.74
CA ASN A 226 24.40 4.32 -32.03
C ASN A 226 25.24 3.28 -31.29
N ASP A 227 26.52 3.58 -31.00
CA ASP A 227 27.40 2.66 -30.30
C ASP A 227 26.76 2.19 -28.99
N SER A 228 26.47 0.90 -29.00
CA SER A 228 25.81 0.16 -27.93
C SER A 228 26.79 -0.76 -27.21
N SER A 229 28.09 -0.58 -27.39
CA SER A 229 29.14 -1.32 -26.69
C SER A 229 29.15 -1.06 -25.17
N SER A 230 28.48 0.03 -24.74
CA SER A 230 28.24 0.38 -23.34
C SER A 230 26.86 -0.08 -22.86
N VAL A 231 26.51 0.14 -21.58
CA VAL A 231 25.18 -0.19 -21.04
C VAL A 231 24.05 0.60 -21.75
N ASP A 232 24.35 1.77 -22.33
CA ASP A 232 23.38 2.65 -23.01
C ASP A 232 23.95 3.30 -24.29
N THR A 233 23.08 3.63 -25.26
CA THR A 233 23.48 4.46 -26.43
C THR A 233 23.69 5.92 -26.03
N PRO A 234 24.47 6.73 -26.78
CA PRO A 234 24.63 8.16 -26.47
C PRO A 234 23.30 8.91 -26.33
N LEU A 235 22.29 8.56 -27.15
CA LEU A 235 20.97 9.16 -27.09
C LEU A 235 20.17 8.71 -25.85
N MET A 236 20.30 7.46 -25.41
CA MET A 236 19.71 6.99 -24.15
C MET A 236 20.35 7.68 -22.94
N VAL A 237 21.67 7.89 -22.98
CA VAL A 237 22.39 8.66 -21.96
C VAL A 237 21.87 10.11 -21.90
N ALA A 238 21.61 10.74 -23.05
CA ALA A 238 21.01 12.07 -23.09
C ALA A 238 19.61 12.10 -22.45
N VAL A 239 18.79 11.07 -22.66
CA VAL A 239 17.49 10.92 -22.00
C VAL A 239 17.64 10.75 -20.49
N TYR A 240 18.55 9.88 -20.02
CA TYR A 240 18.76 9.66 -18.60
C TYR A 240 19.15 10.93 -17.84
N TRP A 241 19.97 11.76 -18.48
CA TRP A 241 20.45 13.02 -17.91
C TRP A 241 19.57 14.24 -18.24
N GLU A 242 18.44 14.06 -18.92
CA GLU A 242 17.57 15.15 -19.40
C GLU A 242 18.35 16.22 -20.19
N ASN A 243 19.40 15.81 -20.92
CA ASN A 243 20.23 16.71 -21.70
C ASN A 243 19.62 16.95 -23.09
N LEU A 244 18.67 17.89 -23.13
CA LEU A 244 17.91 18.25 -24.33
C LEU A 244 18.81 18.67 -25.51
N GLU A 245 19.87 19.43 -25.22
CA GLU A 245 20.78 19.95 -26.24
C GLU A 245 21.65 18.85 -26.84
N ALA A 246 22.21 17.96 -26.00
CA ALA A 246 22.93 16.80 -26.49
C ALA A 246 22.01 15.86 -27.29
N ALA A 247 20.77 15.65 -26.84
CA ALA A 247 19.79 14.86 -27.58
C ALA A 247 19.50 15.45 -28.97
N ARG A 248 19.35 16.77 -29.08
CA ARG A 248 19.20 17.47 -30.37
C ARG A 248 20.40 17.25 -31.28
N MET A 249 21.62 17.49 -30.78
CA MET A 249 22.85 17.31 -31.56
C MET A 249 23.02 15.87 -32.06
N LEU A 250 22.69 14.88 -31.23
CA LEU A 250 22.75 13.47 -31.59
C LEU A 250 21.71 13.11 -32.66
N LEU A 251 20.47 13.62 -32.53
CA LEU A 251 19.42 13.40 -33.52
C LEU A 251 19.75 14.06 -34.87
N ASP A 252 20.27 15.29 -34.85
CA ASP A 252 20.73 16.01 -36.05
C ASP A 252 21.87 15.26 -36.77
N ALA A 253 22.72 14.57 -36.00
CA ALA A 253 23.78 13.72 -36.52
C ALA A 253 23.32 12.30 -36.91
N GLY A 254 22.03 11.99 -36.79
CA GLY A 254 21.42 10.75 -37.31
C GLY A 254 21.27 9.61 -36.30
N ALA A 255 21.35 9.88 -34.99
CA ALA A 255 21.05 8.90 -33.95
C ALA A 255 19.66 8.28 -34.16
N ASP A 256 19.53 6.97 -33.95
CA ASP A 256 18.30 6.22 -34.17
C ASP A 256 17.49 6.12 -32.86
N PRO A 257 16.32 6.78 -32.76
CA PRO A 257 15.47 6.74 -31.57
C PRO A 257 14.81 5.38 -31.33
N LEU A 258 14.86 4.47 -32.32
CA LEU A 258 14.32 3.12 -32.26
C LEU A 258 15.40 2.04 -32.08
N HIS A 259 16.67 2.44 -31.94
CA HIS A 259 17.75 1.49 -31.72
C HIS A 259 17.50 0.67 -30.46
N ARG A 260 17.32 -0.65 -30.62
CA ARG A 260 17.03 -1.56 -29.50
C ARG A 260 18.33 -1.92 -28.81
N HIS A 261 18.39 -1.64 -27.52
CA HIS A 261 19.55 -1.97 -26.70
C HIS A 261 19.19 -2.72 -25.43
N HIS A 262 20.12 -3.56 -24.98
CA HIS A 262 20.05 -4.23 -23.69
C HIS A 262 20.61 -3.30 -22.62
N THR A 263 19.72 -2.75 -21.81
CA THR A 263 20.11 -1.99 -20.61
C THR A 263 20.20 -2.92 -19.40
N CYS A 264 20.77 -2.42 -18.30
CA CYS A 264 20.78 -3.14 -17.02
C CYS A 264 19.38 -3.40 -16.43
N ILE A 265 18.35 -2.73 -16.96
CA ILE A 265 16.95 -2.81 -16.49
C ILE A 265 15.99 -3.42 -17.53
N GLY A 266 16.46 -3.84 -18.72
CA GLY A 266 15.61 -4.47 -19.73
C GLY A 266 15.99 -4.15 -21.17
N PHE A 267 15.04 -4.31 -22.09
CA PHE A 267 15.20 -3.92 -23.49
C PHE A 267 14.54 -2.57 -23.73
N ASP A 268 15.33 -1.57 -24.12
CA ASP A 268 14.81 -0.22 -24.40
C ASP A 268 15.26 0.34 -25.73
N THR A 269 14.42 1.22 -26.25
CA THR A 269 14.78 2.20 -27.27
C THR A 269 14.91 3.58 -26.61
N PRO A 270 15.69 4.51 -27.16
CA PRO A 270 15.70 5.88 -26.67
C PRO A 270 14.30 6.49 -26.52
N ALA A 271 13.39 6.22 -27.47
CA ALA A 271 12.01 6.69 -27.43
C ALA A 271 11.19 6.06 -26.28
N SER A 272 11.26 4.74 -26.11
CA SER A 272 10.54 4.04 -25.01
C SER A 272 11.07 4.46 -23.63
N LEU A 273 12.39 4.67 -23.51
CA LEU A 273 13.01 5.18 -22.29
C LEU A 273 12.53 6.61 -21.98
N ALA A 274 12.53 7.50 -22.96
CA ALA A 274 12.03 8.87 -22.80
C ALA A 274 10.56 8.88 -22.40
N ALA A 275 9.74 8.01 -23.01
CA ALA A 275 8.34 7.87 -22.66
C ALA A 275 8.14 7.31 -21.25
N ARG A 276 8.94 6.32 -20.82
CA ARG A 276 8.87 5.77 -19.46
C ARG A 276 9.23 6.81 -18.40
N ARG A 277 10.22 7.64 -18.67
CA ARG A 277 10.72 8.69 -17.75
C ARG A 277 9.90 9.98 -17.77
N GLY A 278 9.07 10.18 -18.79
CA GLY A 278 8.31 11.42 -18.97
C GLY A 278 9.15 12.56 -19.51
N SER A 279 10.28 12.27 -20.18
CA SER A 279 11.20 13.23 -20.80
C SER A 279 10.57 13.86 -22.05
N PHE A 280 9.50 14.65 -21.85
CA PHE A 280 8.58 15.10 -22.90
C PHE A 280 9.29 15.81 -24.05
N GLU A 281 10.18 16.75 -23.75
CA GLU A 281 10.85 17.56 -24.77
C GLU A 281 11.82 16.73 -25.63
N ILE A 282 12.58 15.84 -25.00
CA ILE A 282 13.48 14.93 -25.71
C ILE A 282 12.68 13.93 -26.55
N PHE A 283 11.58 13.39 -26.00
CA PHE A 283 10.66 12.54 -26.75
C PHE A 283 10.09 13.27 -27.97
N ARG A 284 9.65 14.52 -27.79
CA ARG A 284 9.09 15.36 -28.85
C ARG A 284 10.11 15.60 -29.96
N LEU A 285 11.39 15.81 -29.64
CA LEU A 285 12.46 15.89 -30.64
C LEU A 285 12.58 14.60 -31.45
N MET A 286 12.64 13.45 -30.78
CA MET A 286 12.73 12.14 -31.45
C MET A 286 11.53 11.90 -32.39
N TRP A 287 10.33 12.19 -31.89
CA TRP A 287 9.08 12.02 -32.64
C TRP A 287 8.99 12.95 -33.84
N THR A 288 9.47 14.18 -33.71
CA THR A 288 9.50 15.15 -34.82
C THR A 288 10.53 14.77 -35.87
N ALA A 289 11.66 14.19 -35.45
CA ALA A 289 12.72 13.75 -36.35
C ALA A 289 12.29 12.55 -37.22
N ARG A 290 11.53 11.59 -36.66
CA ARG A 290 11.14 10.34 -37.36
C ARG A 290 9.68 9.88 -37.09
N PRO A 291 8.66 10.69 -37.45
CA PRO A 291 7.27 10.41 -37.06
C PRO A 291 6.70 9.12 -37.67
N ASP A 292 6.98 8.84 -38.95
CA ASP A 292 6.40 7.68 -39.65
C ASP A 292 6.97 6.34 -39.13
N GLU A 293 8.28 6.29 -38.86
CA GLU A 293 8.96 5.11 -38.32
C GLU A 293 8.47 4.78 -36.91
N LEU A 294 8.42 5.78 -36.03
CA LEU A 294 7.91 5.64 -34.66
C LEU A 294 6.44 5.24 -34.63
N THR A 295 5.61 5.87 -35.48
CA THR A 295 4.19 5.51 -35.62
C THR A 295 4.02 4.06 -36.04
N LYS A 296 4.76 3.61 -37.05
CA LYS A 296 4.71 2.22 -37.53
C LYS A 296 5.18 1.23 -36.45
N TYR A 297 6.23 1.57 -35.72
CA TYR A 297 6.77 0.76 -34.63
C TYR A 297 5.76 0.61 -33.48
N GLU A 298 5.13 1.70 -33.08
CA GLU A 298 4.16 1.74 -31.98
C GLU A 298 2.83 1.01 -32.29
N LYS A 299 2.41 1.03 -33.57
CA LYS A 299 1.16 0.38 -34.01
C LYS A 299 1.21 -1.14 -33.89
N ASP A 300 2.25 -1.77 -34.45
CA ASP A 300 2.33 -3.23 -34.68
C ASP A 300 3.56 -3.91 -34.03
N GLY A 301 4.40 -3.15 -33.32
CA GLY A 301 5.67 -3.64 -32.78
C GLY A 301 5.54 -4.57 -31.56
N PRO A 302 6.50 -5.50 -31.38
CA PRO A 302 6.57 -6.42 -30.24
C PRO A 302 7.23 -5.81 -28.98
N GLY A 303 7.52 -4.50 -28.96
CA GLY A 303 8.29 -3.82 -27.91
C GLY A 303 7.48 -2.96 -26.93
N ASP A 304 8.20 -2.38 -25.95
CA ASP A 304 7.70 -1.41 -24.97
C ASP A 304 7.12 -0.19 -25.69
N SER A 305 5.79 -0.04 -25.60
CA SER A 305 5.07 1.04 -26.27
C SER A 305 5.18 2.33 -25.46
N CYS A 306 5.50 3.42 -26.16
CA CYS A 306 5.55 4.76 -25.59
C CYS A 306 4.18 5.20 -25.07
N LEU A 307 3.09 4.83 -25.77
CA LEU A 307 1.71 5.10 -25.33
C LEU A 307 1.39 4.38 -24.02
N VAL A 308 1.71 3.09 -23.94
CA VAL A 308 1.47 2.27 -22.74
C VAL A 308 2.31 2.76 -21.57
N SER A 309 3.58 3.11 -21.81
CA SER A 309 4.47 3.66 -20.80
C SER A 309 3.96 5.00 -20.27
N ALA A 310 3.57 5.92 -21.15
CA ALA A 310 2.97 7.19 -20.77
C ALA A 310 1.70 7.00 -19.93
N ALA A 311 0.85 6.04 -20.30
CA ALA A 311 -0.36 5.71 -19.55
C ALA A 311 -0.06 5.09 -18.18
N PHE A 312 0.88 4.15 -18.09
CA PHE A 312 1.29 3.48 -16.85
C PHE A 312 1.91 4.46 -15.83
N HIS A 313 2.77 5.37 -16.29
CA HIS A 313 3.43 6.33 -15.41
C HIS A 313 2.63 7.62 -15.18
N GLY A 314 1.50 7.79 -15.87
CA GLY A 314 0.63 8.96 -15.70
C GLY A 314 1.16 10.22 -16.37
N TRP A 315 1.99 10.09 -17.41
CA TRP A 315 2.52 11.23 -18.17
C TRP A 315 1.45 11.79 -19.11
N THR A 316 0.49 12.51 -18.54
CA THR A 316 -0.71 13.00 -19.25
C THR A 316 -0.41 13.85 -20.46
N TRP A 317 0.63 14.69 -20.40
CA TRP A 317 1.05 15.57 -21.50
C TRP A 317 1.63 14.80 -22.68
N LEU A 318 2.49 13.81 -22.37
CA LEU A 318 3.02 12.91 -23.39
C LEU A 318 1.90 12.06 -23.99
N LEU A 319 1.00 11.56 -23.14
CA LEU A 319 -0.17 10.80 -23.57
C LEU A 319 -1.09 11.64 -24.47
N GLU A 320 -1.34 12.90 -24.12
CA GLU A 320 -2.10 13.84 -24.94
C GLU A 320 -1.41 14.12 -26.26
N TYR A 321 -0.10 14.37 -26.26
CA TYR A 321 0.68 14.58 -27.47
C TYR A 321 0.66 13.35 -28.42
N LEU A 322 0.70 12.14 -27.86
CA LEU A 322 0.56 10.90 -28.63
C LEU A 322 -0.85 10.68 -29.19
N LEU A 323 -1.86 11.34 -28.61
CA LEU A 323 -3.27 11.26 -29.01
C LEU A 323 -3.74 12.45 -29.87
N ASP A 324 -3.01 13.58 -29.92
CA ASP A 324 -3.37 14.77 -30.69
C ASP A 324 -2.70 14.85 -32.09
N GLY A 325 -3.50 15.09 -33.13
CA GLY A 325 -3.17 16.04 -34.20
C GLY A 325 -2.16 15.70 -35.31
N ARG A 326 -1.56 14.51 -35.38
CA ARG A 326 -1.07 13.95 -36.67
C ARG A 326 -1.56 12.52 -36.95
N LEU A 327 -2.22 11.92 -35.97
CA LEU A 327 -2.66 10.55 -35.97
C LEU A 327 -4.13 10.58 -35.59
N ASP A 328 -5.01 10.37 -36.57
CA ASP A 328 -6.39 9.97 -36.28
C ASP A 328 -6.33 8.80 -35.28
N SER A 329 -7.28 8.74 -34.34
CA SER A 329 -7.49 7.59 -33.45
C SER A 329 -7.39 6.22 -34.15
N SER A 330 -7.59 6.18 -35.48
CA SER A 330 -7.36 5.03 -36.38
C SER A 330 -5.91 4.54 -36.52
N VAL A 331 -4.91 5.32 -36.07
CA VAL A 331 -3.51 4.92 -36.11
C VAL A 331 -3.22 3.86 -35.05
N TRP A 332 -3.78 4.03 -33.87
CA TRP A 332 -3.61 3.08 -32.77
C TRP A 332 -4.55 1.90 -32.98
N SER A 333 -4.01 0.68 -32.90
CA SER A 333 -4.88 -0.50 -32.85
C SER A 333 -5.68 -0.46 -31.54
N MET A 334 -6.95 -0.91 -31.58
CA MET A 334 -7.76 -0.99 -30.36
C MET A 334 -7.07 -1.81 -29.28
N LYS A 335 -6.39 -2.90 -29.64
CA LYS A 335 -5.56 -3.69 -28.73
C LYS A 335 -4.53 -2.84 -27.97
N ARG A 336 -3.89 -1.87 -28.64
CA ARG A 336 -2.90 -0.98 -28.00
C ARG A 336 -3.57 0.01 -27.05
N LEU A 337 -4.70 0.58 -27.47
CA LEU A 337 -5.49 1.51 -26.64
C LEU A 337 -6.09 0.81 -25.41
N ASP A 338 -6.52 -0.44 -25.56
CA ASP A 338 -7.01 -1.29 -24.47
C ASP A 338 -5.88 -1.53 -23.45
N VAL A 339 -4.70 -1.95 -23.90
CA VAL A 339 -3.54 -2.15 -23.02
C VAL A 339 -3.13 -0.85 -22.32
N ALA A 340 -3.12 0.28 -23.01
CA ALA A 340 -2.81 1.57 -22.39
C ALA A 340 -3.81 1.93 -21.28
N LEU A 341 -5.11 1.72 -21.52
CA LEU A 341 -6.14 1.96 -20.52
C LEU A 341 -6.00 1.03 -19.32
N LEU A 342 -5.75 -0.26 -19.55
CA LEU A 342 -5.53 -1.26 -18.49
C LEU A 342 -4.27 -0.96 -17.68
N SER A 343 -3.19 -0.51 -18.32
CA SER A 343 -1.95 -0.10 -17.65
C SER A 343 -2.14 1.16 -16.79
N ALA A 344 -2.86 2.18 -17.29
CA ALA A 344 -3.22 3.34 -16.48
C ALA A 344 -4.14 2.95 -15.31
N ALA A 345 -5.09 2.04 -15.54
CA ALA A 345 -5.97 1.52 -14.52
C ALA A 345 -5.20 0.80 -13.41
N GLY A 346 -4.29 -0.12 -13.78
CA GLY A 346 -3.50 -0.88 -12.82
C GLY A 346 -2.47 -0.05 -12.06
N ALA A 347 -1.88 0.97 -12.68
CA ALA A 347 -0.96 1.88 -12.00
C ALA A 347 -1.66 3.00 -11.19
N TRP A 348 -3.01 2.99 -11.17
CA TRP A 348 -3.87 3.98 -10.52
C TRP A 348 -3.67 5.43 -11.01
N GLN A 349 -3.45 5.59 -12.32
CA GLN A 349 -3.22 6.88 -12.96
C GLN A 349 -4.54 7.53 -13.41
N VAL A 350 -5.25 8.17 -12.48
CA VAL A 350 -6.59 8.73 -12.72
C VAL A 350 -6.67 9.69 -13.92
N HIS A 351 -5.70 10.60 -14.06
CA HIS A 351 -5.72 11.59 -15.13
C HIS A 351 -5.43 10.95 -16.50
N ALA A 352 -4.51 9.99 -16.57
CA ALA A 352 -4.20 9.28 -17.81
C ALA A 352 -5.38 8.41 -18.28
N ALA A 353 -6.01 7.67 -17.35
CA ALA A 353 -7.21 6.89 -17.66
C ALA A 353 -8.37 7.79 -18.11
N THR A 354 -8.59 8.92 -17.43
CA THR A 354 -9.63 9.89 -17.78
C THR A 354 -9.42 10.45 -19.19
N LEU A 355 -8.19 10.85 -19.51
CA LEU A 355 -7.84 11.34 -20.84
C LEU A 355 -8.10 10.28 -21.93
N LEU A 356 -7.71 9.03 -21.69
CA LEU A 356 -7.98 7.92 -22.62
C LEU A 356 -9.48 7.71 -22.84
N LEU A 357 -10.28 7.68 -21.77
CA LEU A 357 -11.74 7.54 -21.86
C LEU A 357 -12.42 8.72 -22.58
N ASP A 358 -11.89 9.92 -22.43
CA ASP A 358 -12.45 11.13 -23.04
C ASP A 358 -12.09 11.24 -24.52
N ARG A 359 -10.87 10.87 -24.90
CA ARG A 359 -10.40 10.90 -26.30
C ARG A 359 -10.84 9.68 -27.11
N VAL A 360 -10.89 8.50 -26.50
CA VAL A 360 -11.24 7.23 -27.16
C VAL A 360 -12.61 6.77 -26.69
N LYS A 361 -13.65 7.11 -27.47
CA LYS A 361 -15.06 6.78 -27.16
C LYS A 361 -15.46 5.35 -27.56
N THR A 362 -14.55 4.57 -28.14
CA THR A 362 -14.83 3.27 -28.79
C THR A 362 -14.45 2.05 -27.95
N TYR A 363 -14.08 2.23 -26.69
CA TYR A 363 -13.77 1.10 -25.80
C TYR A 363 -14.97 0.17 -25.65
N THR A 364 -14.69 -1.13 -25.68
CA THR A 364 -15.73 -2.15 -25.46
C THR A 364 -16.12 -2.19 -23.99
N ILE A 365 -17.33 -2.68 -23.72
CA ILE A 365 -17.80 -2.90 -22.34
C ILE A 365 -16.86 -3.87 -21.61
N ASP A 366 -16.31 -4.88 -22.31
CA ASP A 366 -15.39 -5.85 -21.73
C ASP A 366 -14.06 -5.19 -21.32
N THR A 367 -13.48 -4.32 -22.16
CA THR A 367 -12.28 -3.54 -21.79
C THR A 367 -12.55 -2.66 -20.56
N LEU A 368 -13.66 -1.92 -20.56
CA LEU A 368 -14.03 -1.05 -19.43
C LEU A 368 -14.25 -1.85 -18.14
N ARG A 369 -14.85 -3.03 -18.28
CA ARG A 369 -15.10 -3.97 -17.18
C ARG A 369 -13.79 -4.52 -16.61
N GLU A 370 -12.84 -4.90 -17.46
CA GLU A 370 -11.51 -5.35 -17.04
C GLU A 370 -10.74 -4.20 -16.37
N ALA A 371 -10.75 -3.00 -16.94
CA ALA A 371 -10.10 -1.82 -16.36
C ALA A 371 -10.67 -1.45 -14.98
N LEU A 372 -11.99 -1.55 -14.80
CA LEU A 372 -12.63 -1.37 -13.50
C LEU A 372 -12.13 -2.41 -12.49
N LEU A 373 -12.07 -3.69 -12.87
CA LEU A 373 -11.54 -4.74 -12.00
C LEU A 373 -10.08 -4.45 -11.62
N THR A 374 -9.25 -4.09 -12.59
CA THR A 374 -7.83 -3.75 -12.34
C THR A 374 -7.70 -2.58 -11.36
N ALA A 375 -8.52 -1.53 -11.51
CA ALA A 375 -8.50 -0.36 -10.63
C ALA A 375 -8.93 -0.68 -9.18
N VAL A 376 -9.79 -1.68 -8.98
CA VAL A 376 -10.24 -2.15 -7.66
C VAL A 376 -9.24 -3.11 -7.00
N THR A 377 -8.23 -3.59 -7.73
CA THR A 377 -7.20 -4.54 -7.25
C THR A 377 -5.86 -3.84 -6.98
N PHE A 378 -4.82 -4.62 -6.61
CA PHE A 378 -3.48 -4.13 -6.26
C PHE A 378 -2.86 -3.20 -7.31
N LYS A 379 -2.18 -2.16 -6.83
CA LYS A 379 -1.42 -1.23 -7.67
C LYS A 379 -0.29 -1.97 -8.38
N ALA A 380 -0.30 -1.94 -9.70
CA ALA A 380 0.77 -2.49 -10.53
C ALA A 380 2.07 -1.70 -10.28
N VAL A 381 3.18 -2.44 -10.22
CA VAL A 381 4.52 -1.87 -10.11
C VAL A 381 5.29 -2.06 -11.40
N ASP A 382 6.13 -1.09 -11.74
CA ASP A 382 7.12 -1.27 -12.78
C ASP A 382 8.19 -2.24 -12.25
N PRO A 383 8.29 -3.46 -12.79
CA PRO A 383 9.27 -4.45 -12.33
C PRO A 383 10.72 -3.99 -12.48
N ASN A 384 10.98 -2.99 -13.33
CA ASN A 384 12.31 -2.45 -13.58
C ASN A 384 12.78 -1.49 -12.48
N TYR A 385 11.86 -0.96 -11.65
CA TYR A 385 12.19 0.03 -10.61
C TYR A 385 11.89 -0.43 -9.19
N THR A 386 10.80 -1.16 -8.98
CA THR A 386 10.36 -1.51 -7.62
C THR A 386 9.72 -2.88 -7.58
N ARG A 387 10.09 -3.71 -6.60
CA ARG A 387 9.43 -5.01 -6.38
C ARG A 387 8.12 -4.91 -5.59
N ASN A 388 7.96 -3.86 -4.79
CA ASN A 388 6.77 -3.62 -3.96
C ASN A 388 6.17 -2.24 -4.25
N PRO A 389 4.84 -2.12 -4.34
CA PRO A 389 4.19 -0.83 -4.55
C PRO A 389 4.41 0.09 -3.36
N ASP A 390 4.89 1.29 -3.64
CA ASP A 390 4.91 2.39 -2.68
C ASP A 390 3.51 3.06 -2.67
N TYR A 391 2.78 2.87 -1.57
CA TYR A 391 1.46 3.46 -1.37
C TYR A 391 1.57 4.80 -0.65
N ARG A 392 1.24 5.87 -1.35
CA ARG A 392 1.20 7.24 -0.82
C ARG A 392 -0.23 7.66 -0.54
N SER A 393 -0.41 8.64 0.34
CA SER A 393 -1.75 9.17 0.66
C SER A 393 -2.57 9.60 -0.57
N ILE A 394 -1.90 10.10 -1.63
CA ILE A 394 -2.54 10.48 -2.90
C ILE A 394 -3.04 9.29 -3.71
N ASP A 395 -2.44 8.11 -3.55
CA ASP A 395 -2.78 6.92 -4.32
C ASP A 395 -4.20 6.42 -3.99
N PHE A 396 -4.60 6.51 -2.72
CA PHE A 396 -5.96 6.14 -2.31
C PHE A 396 -7.02 7.07 -2.92
N ALA A 397 -6.74 8.38 -2.97
CA ALA A 397 -7.62 9.36 -3.61
C ALA A 397 -7.70 9.14 -5.13
N ASN A 398 -6.55 8.84 -5.77
CA ASN A 398 -6.51 8.51 -7.18
C ASN A 398 -7.31 7.23 -7.48
N GLN A 399 -7.14 6.18 -6.67
CA GLN A 399 -7.89 4.94 -6.80
C GLN A 399 -9.40 5.19 -6.67
N GLU A 400 -9.82 5.97 -5.67
CA GLU A 400 -11.23 6.30 -5.46
C GLU A 400 -11.83 7.01 -6.69
N LEU A 401 -11.17 8.06 -7.18
CA LEU A 401 -11.63 8.81 -8.35
C LEU A 401 -11.62 7.96 -9.63
N LEU A 402 -10.61 7.11 -9.80
CA LEU A 402 -10.46 6.21 -10.93
C LEU A 402 -11.60 5.18 -10.98
N VAL A 403 -11.91 4.54 -9.86
CA VAL A 403 -13.03 3.58 -9.77
C VAL A 403 -14.36 4.27 -10.09
N LYS A 404 -14.60 5.47 -9.53
CA LYS A 404 -15.80 6.28 -9.86
C LYS A 404 -15.88 6.59 -11.36
N ARG A 405 -14.75 6.96 -11.99
CA ARG A 405 -14.69 7.27 -13.43
C ARG A 405 -15.00 6.06 -14.31
N PHE A 406 -14.51 4.88 -13.97
CA PHE A 406 -14.79 3.65 -14.73
C PHE A 406 -16.23 3.18 -14.59
N LEU A 407 -16.82 3.27 -13.38
CA LEU A 407 -18.25 3.00 -13.17
C LEU A 407 -19.11 3.92 -14.05
N GLU A 408 -18.78 5.21 -14.13
CA GLU A 408 -19.48 6.18 -14.96
C GLU A 408 -19.29 5.90 -16.46
N ALA A 409 -18.04 5.65 -16.90
CA ALA A 409 -17.74 5.40 -18.31
C ALA A 409 -18.43 4.14 -18.84
N GLY A 410 -18.46 3.07 -18.04
CA GLY A 410 -19.13 1.82 -18.39
C GLY A 410 -20.62 1.78 -18.04
N GLN A 411 -21.16 2.81 -17.38
CA GLN A 411 -22.50 2.80 -16.79
C GLN A 411 -22.76 1.54 -15.95
N PHE A 412 -21.74 1.11 -15.22
CA PHE A 412 -21.79 -0.13 -14.45
C PHE A 412 -22.57 0.06 -13.16
N ASN A 413 -23.41 -0.93 -12.85
CA ASN A 413 -23.91 -1.09 -11.49
C ASN A 413 -22.72 -1.49 -10.60
N PRO A 414 -22.47 -0.82 -9.46
CA PRO A 414 -21.38 -1.18 -8.54
C PRO A 414 -21.51 -2.58 -7.93
N ASP A 415 -22.71 -3.20 -7.97
CA ASP A 415 -22.96 -4.59 -7.54
C ASP A 415 -22.61 -5.64 -8.63
N ILE A 416 -21.80 -5.27 -9.61
CA ILE A 416 -21.34 -6.16 -10.68
C ILE A 416 -20.55 -7.37 -10.11
N TYR A 417 -20.69 -8.51 -10.77
CA TYR A 417 -20.12 -9.79 -10.36
C TYR A 417 -18.97 -10.22 -11.28
N TYR A 418 -17.82 -10.59 -10.71
CA TYR A 418 -16.60 -11.00 -11.40
C TYR A 418 -16.08 -12.33 -10.87
N HIS A 419 -15.66 -13.25 -11.74
CA HIS A 419 -14.94 -14.50 -11.41
C HIS A 419 -15.36 -15.23 -10.10
N GLY A 420 -16.65 -15.26 -9.78
CA GLY A 420 -17.15 -15.93 -8.57
C GLY A 420 -17.41 -15.03 -7.35
N GLY A 421 -17.35 -13.69 -7.47
CA GLY A 421 -17.73 -12.79 -6.38
C GLY A 421 -18.16 -11.38 -6.82
N PRO A 422 -18.94 -10.66 -5.99
CA PRO A 422 -19.27 -9.25 -6.23
C PRO A 422 -18.02 -8.36 -6.21
N LEU A 423 -17.98 -7.28 -7.00
CA LEU A 423 -16.80 -6.40 -7.12
C LEU A 423 -16.31 -5.83 -5.78
N ILE A 424 -17.24 -5.52 -4.87
CA ILE A 424 -16.91 -5.03 -3.52
C ILE A 424 -16.07 -6.03 -2.70
N HIS A 425 -16.13 -7.33 -3.00
CA HIS A 425 -15.30 -8.34 -2.34
C HIS A 425 -13.82 -8.20 -2.68
N TYR A 426 -13.48 -7.73 -3.89
CA TYR A 426 -12.10 -7.45 -4.29
C TYR A 426 -11.54 -6.24 -3.54
N ALA A 427 -12.36 -5.20 -3.34
CA ALA A 427 -11.97 -3.99 -2.61
C ALA A 427 -11.69 -4.24 -1.11
N VAL A 428 -12.08 -5.42 -0.59
CA VAL A 428 -11.86 -5.79 0.79
C VAL A 428 -10.72 -6.79 1.01
N GLU A 429 -9.99 -7.18 -0.03
CA GLU A 429 -8.91 -8.15 0.09
C GLU A 429 -7.65 -7.61 0.77
N ASP A 430 -7.38 -6.30 0.67
CA ASP A 430 -6.17 -5.66 1.23
C ASP A 430 -6.45 -4.26 1.80
N ILE A 431 -5.70 -3.87 2.84
CA ILE A 431 -5.84 -2.57 3.53
C ILE A 431 -5.61 -1.39 2.59
N ASN A 432 -4.78 -1.57 1.56
CA ASN A 432 -4.45 -0.51 0.60
C ASN A 432 -5.57 -0.24 -0.42
N LEU A 433 -6.66 -1.02 -0.40
CA LEU A 433 -7.81 -0.87 -1.31
C LEU A 433 -8.94 -0.02 -0.72
N ALA A 434 -8.65 0.73 0.36
CA ALA A 434 -9.63 1.60 1.02
C ALA A 434 -10.25 2.66 0.08
N GLY A 435 -9.49 3.15 -0.91
CA GLY A 435 -9.99 4.08 -1.93
C GLY A 435 -11.04 3.43 -2.85
N ALA A 436 -10.77 2.22 -3.33
CA ALA A 436 -11.72 1.44 -4.12
C ALA A 436 -13.00 1.11 -3.32
N LEU A 437 -12.87 0.67 -2.07
CA LEU A 437 -14.03 0.36 -1.22
C LEU A 437 -14.92 1.60 -1.04
N ARG A 438 -14.32 2.75 -0.73
CA ARG A 438 -15.03 4.03 -0.59
C ARG A 438 -15.77 4.39 -1.87
N ALA A 439 -15.12 4.27 -3.01
CA ALA A 439 -15.74 4.58 -4.30
C ALA A 439 -16.96 3.71 -4.60
N LEU A 440 -16.87 2.40 -4.37
CA LEU A 440 -17.98 1.46 -4.60
C LEU A 440 -19.17 1.78 -3.68
N LEU A 441 -18.90 1.98 -2.39
CA LEU A 441 -19.92 2.31 -1.39
C LEU A 441 -20.61 3.66 -1.66
N ASP A 442 -19.85 4.69 -2.01
CA ASP A 442 -20.38 6.01 -2.40
C ASP A 442 -21.26 5.94 -3.65
N LYS A 443 -20.96 5.01 -4.57
CA LYS A 443 -21.76 4.78 -5.78
C LYS A 443 -22.94 3.83 -5.55
N GLY A 444 -23.15 3.38 -4.31
CA GLY A 444 -24.32 2.59 -3.92
C GLY A 444 -24.12 1.08 -4.00
N ALA A 445 -22.88 0.58 -3.97
CA ALA A 445 -22.62 -0.85 -3.78
C ALA A 445 -23.32 -1.35 -2.51
N ASN A 446 -24.01 -2.47 -2.60
CA ASN A 446 -24.62 -3.14 -1.47
C ASN A 446 -23.52 -3.69 -0.55
N PRO A 447 -23.38 -3.17 0.69
CA PRO A 447 -22.34 -3.60 1.62
C PRO A 447 -22.54 -5.03 2.15
N ASP A 448 -23.70 -5.65 1.88
CA ASP A 448 -24.05 -7.02 2.25
C ASP A 448 -24.09 -7.98 1.05
N SER A 449 -23.48 -7.59 -0.07
CA SER A 449 -23.35 -8.46 -1.25
C SER A 449 -22.69 -9.79 -0.89
N ARG A 450 -23.24 -10.91 -1.37
CA ARG A 450 -22.79 -12.26 -1.00
C ARG A 450 -21.88 -12.87 -2.06
N ASP A 451 -20.78 -13.49 -1.64
CA ASP A 451 -19.94 -14.35 -2.48
C ASP A 451 -20.54 -15.77 -2.61
N GLU A 452 -19.82 -16.69 -3.27
CA GLU A 452 -20.22 -18.09 -3.47
C GLU A 452 -20.43 -18.87 -2.15
N ASP A 453 -19.79 -18.46 -1.05
CA ASP A 453 -19.97 -19.04 0.29
C ASP A 453 -21.09 -18.36 1.09
N GLY A 454 -21.76 -17.37 0.49
CA GLY A 454 -22.79 -16.57 1.15
C GLY A 454 -22.22 -15.48 2.07
N ARG A 455 -20.90 -15.26 2.05
CA ARG A 455 -20.20 -14.32 2.93
C ARG A 455 -20.37 -12.89 2.42
N THR A 456 -20.49 -11.95 3.35
CA THR A 456 -20.50 -10.50 3.07
C THR A 456 -19.09 -9.91 3.12
N PRO A 457 -18.85 -8.69 2.60
CA PRO A 457 -17.57 -7.99 2.73
C PRO A 457 -17.06 -7.90 4.17
N LEU A 458 -17.94 -7.72 5.17
CA LEU A 458 -17.54 -7.73 6.58
C LEU A 458 -16.96 -9.08 7.02
N HIS A 459 -17.47 -10.22 6.54
CA HIS A 459 -16.85 -11.52 6.81
C HIS A 459 -15.42 -11.54 6.25
N ARG A 460 -15.25 -11.18 4.97
CA ARG A 460 -13.95 -11.24 4.27
C ARG A 460 -12.91 -10.35 4.95
N ILE A 461 -13.25 -9.13 5.33
CA ILE A 461 -12.32 -8.23 6.05
C ILE A 461 -11.84 -8.88 7.34
N LEU A 462 -12.76 -9.36 8.18
CA LEU A 462 -12.43 -9.92 9.49
C LEU A 462 -11.62 -11.21 9.40
N ILE A 463 -11.88 -12.00 8.36
CA ILE A 463 -11.14 -13.23 8.06
C ILE A 463 -9.73 -12.90 7.56
N ARG A 464 -9.58 -11.91 6.66
CA ARG A 464 -8.29 -11.53 6.03
C ARG A 464 -7.37 -10.68 6.91
N ILE A 465 -7.91 -9.85 7.82
CA ILE A 465 -7.13 -9.07 8.83
C ILE A 465 -6.11 -9.96 9.52
N ARG A 466 -6.40 -11.25 9.61
CA ARG A 466 -5.59 -12.21 10.30
C ARG A 466 -4.37 -12.74 9.52
N VAL A 467 -4.30 -12.61 8.20
CA VAL A 467 -3.25 -13.28 7.39
C VAL A 467 -1.98 -12.42 7.24
N HIS A 468 -1.99 -11.13 7.62
CA HIS A 468 -0.98 -10.15 7.15
C HIS A 468 -0.21 -9.34 8.22
N GLU A 469 -0.19 -9.67 9.53
CA GLU A 469 0.79 -9.00 10.44
C GLU A 469 2.20 -9.58 10.27
N ARG A 470 2.80 -9.35 9.10
CA ARG A 470 4.24 -9.18 9.02
C ARG A 470 4.53 -7.68 9.08
N GLN A 471 4.83 -7.25 10.30
CA GLN A 471 5.27 -5.91 10.72
C GLN A 471 4.15 -4.90 10.99
N GLY A 472 4.22 -4.33 12.20
CA GLY A 472 3.27 -3.40 12.81
C GLY A 472 2.43 -2.58 11.83
N SER A 473 1.17 -2.98 11.65
CA SER A 473 0.18 -2.21 10.93
C SER A 473 -1.10 -2.10 11.76
N SER A 474 -1.67 -0.90 11.71
CA SER A 474 -2.93 -0.53 12.32
C SER A 474 -4.02 -1.54 11.97
N PHE A 475 -4.76 -1.98 12.99
CA PHE A 475 -6.05 -2.63 12.82
C PHE A 475 -6.86 -1.90 11.72
N ASP A 476 -7.48 -2.64 10.79
CA ASP A 476 -8.20 -2.07 9.64
C ASP A 476 -9.59 -1.53 10.04
N GLU A 477 -9.59 -0.65 11.03
CA GLU A 477 -10.80 0.00 11.50
C GLU A 477 -11.42 0.84 10.39
N THR A 478 -10.59 1.42 9.53
CA THR A 478 -11.03 2.31 8.46
C THR A 478 -12.03 1.63 7.53
N ARG A 479 -11.70 0.47 6.93
CA ARG A 479 -12.60 -0.19 5.99
C ARG A 479 -13.82 -0.81 6.68
N ILE A 480 -13.65 -1.33 7.89
CA ILE A 480 -14.78 -1.82 8.70
C ILE A 480 -15.76 -0.68 8.99
N ASN A 481 -15.26 0.49 9.42
CA ASN A 481 -16.09 1.65 9.69
C ASN A 481 -16.80 2.12 8.42
N MET A 482 -16.13 2.12 7.26
CA MET A 482 -16.81 2.44 5.98
C MET A 482 -18.00 1.50 5.72
N LEU A 483 -17.83 0.19 5.85
CA LEU A 483 -18.93 -0.76 5.66
C LEU A 483 -20.07 -0.53 6.67
N LEU A 484 -19.75 -0.32 7.95
CA LEU A 484 -20.74 -0.07 9.01
C LEU A 484 -21.48 1.27 8.83
N GLU A 485 -20.79 2.30 8.34
CA GLU A 485 -21.37 3.61 8.03
C GLU A 485 -22.34 3.53 6.84
N HIS A 486 -22.05 2.67 5.86
CA HIS A 486 -22.93 2.40 4.73
C HIS A 486 -23.99 1.31 5.02
N GLY A 487 -24.13 0.88 6.27
CA GLY A 487 -25.25 0.05 6.71
C GLY A 487 -25.04 -1.46 6.64
N ALA A 488 -23.79 -1.94 6.52
CA ALA A 488 -23.48 -3.37 6.53
C ALA A 488 -24.06 -4.09 7.76
N LEU A 489 -24.73 -5.21 7.52
CA LEU A 489 -25.35 -6.04 8.54
C LEU A 489 -24.31 -6.93 9.22
N VAL A 490 -24.10 -6.69 10.51
CA VAL A 490 -23.22 -7.51 11.36
C VAL A 490 -23.81 -8.89 11.70
N THR A 491 -25.06 -9.14 11.32
CA THR A 491 -25.82 -10.37 11.57
C THR A 491 -26.17 -11.14 10.30
N ALA A 492 -25.70 -10.72 9.12
CA ALA A 492 -25.95 -11.44 7.88
C ALA A 492 -25.27 -12.81 7.93
N ALA A 493 -26.03 -13.91 7.85
CA ALA A 493 -25.49 -15.26 7.94
C ALA A 493 -25.03 -15.81 6.58
N ASP A 494 -23.85 -16.43 6.53
CA ASP A 494 -23.31 -17.16 5.38
C ASP A 494 -23.93 -18.56 5.22
N HIS A 495 -23.43 -19.38 4.29
CA HIS A 495 -23.95 -20.75 4.07
C HIS A 495 -23.73 -21.71 5.24
N GLN A 496 -22.78 -21.42 6.14
CA GLN A 496 -22.55 -22.17 7.37
C GLN A 496 -23.32 -21.60 8.57
N GLY A 497 -24.08 -20.51 8.37
CA GLY A 497 -24.76 -19.79 9.44
C GLY A 497 -23.82 -18.89 10.26
N GLU A 498 -22.56 -18.74 9.83
CA GLU A 498 -21.64 -17.80 10.47
C GLU A 498 -22.05 -16.37 10.10
N THR A 499 -21.90 -15.44 11.04
CA THR A 499 -22.19 -14.01 10.83
C THR A 499 -20.90 -13.21 11.02
N PRO A 500 -20.81 -11.95 10.56
CA PRO A 500 -19.65 -11.11 10.85
C PRO A 500 -19.38 -10.95 12.34
N LEU A 501 -20.41 -11.03 13.18
CA LEU A 501 -20.27 -11.00 14.63
C LEU A 501 -19.50 -12.22 15.18
N HIS A 502 -19.63 -13.41 14.58
CA HIS A 502 -18.82 -14.58 14.93
C HIS A 502 -17.33 -14.32 14.62
N ALA A 503 -17.03 -13.82 13.42
CA ALA A 503 -15.66 -13.45 13.03
C ALA A 503 -15.10 -12.31 13.90
N ALA A 504 -15.94 -11.35 14.30
CA ALA A 504 -15.54 -10.26 15.18
C ALA A 504 -15.23 -10.76 16.60
N ALA A 505 -16.02 -11.70 17.14
CA ALA A 505 -15.75 -12.30 18.45
C ALA A 505 -14.38 -13.00 18.47
N LEU A 506 -14.05 -13.68 17.37
CA LEU A 506 -12.75 -14.28 17.14
C LEU A 506 -11.66 -13.19 17.13
N ALA A 507 -11.76 -12.18 16.25
CA ALA A 507 -10.62 -11.36 15.78
C ALA A 507 -10.51 -9.92 16.29
N CYS A 508 -11.60 -9.31 16.74
CA CYS A 508 -11.61 -7.89 17.10
C CYS A 508 -11.33 -7.67 18.58
N ASP A 509 -10.73 -6.55 18.94
CA ASP A 509 -10.73 -6.14 20.35
C ASP A 509 -12.16 -5.88 20.86
N LEU A 510 -12.31 -5.75 22.19
CA LEU A 510 -13.60 -5.50 22.82
C LEU A 510 -14.25 -4.18 22.36
N GLY A 511 -13.45 -3.16 22.02
CA GLY A 511 -13.95 -1.86 21.59
C GLY A 511 -14.66 -1.93 20.23
N LEU A 512 -14.05 -2.61 19.26
CA LEU A 512 -14.67 -2.88 17.98
C LEU A 512 -15.78 -3.92 18.06
N PHE A 513 -15.63 -4.96 18.87
CA PHE A 513 -16.72 -5.91 19.10
C PHE A 513 -17.98 -5.21 19.65
N ARG A 514 -17.82 -4.29 20.60
CA ARG A 514 -18.93 -3.44 21.09
C ARG A 514 -19.49 -2.51 20.02
N ARG A 515 -18.68 -2.02 19.08
CA ARG A 515 -19.17 -1.25 17.92
C ARG A 515 -20.09 -2.10 17.04
N PHE A 516 -19.74 -3.36 16.77
CA PHE A 516 -20.61 -4.29 16.03
C PHE A 516 -21.93 -4.47 16.76
N LEU A 517 -21.89 -4.72 18.07
CA LEU A 517 -23.11 -4.92 18.88
C LEU A 517 -24.03 -3.70 18.91
N ARG A 518 -23.50 -2.47 18.83
CA ARG A 518 -24.35 -1.25 18.71
C ARG A 518 -25.16 -1.22 17.41
N ARG A 519 -24.78 -1.99 16.41
CA ARG A 519 -25.48 -2.13 15.12
C ARG A 519 -26.34 -3.40 15.05
N ALA A 520 -26.33 -4.24 16.09
CA ALA A 520 -27.09 -5.47 16.17
C ALA A 520 -28.28 -5.34 17.15
N ALA A 521 -29.31 -6.17 16.97
CA ALA A 521 -30.32 -6.37 18.00
C ALA A 521 -29.73 -7.13 19.21
N GLN A 522 -30.37 -7.02 20.38
CA GLN A 522 -29.82 -7.60 21.62
C GLN A 522 -29.73 -9.14 21.59
N ASP A 523 -30.59 -9.80 20.81
CA ASP A 523 -30.59 -11.25 20.62
C ASP A 523 -29.39 -11.78 19.82
N ALA A 524 -28.66 -10.90 19.12
CA ALA A 524 -27.47 -11.27 18.37
C ALA A 524 -26.35 -11.89 19.23
N LEU A 525 -26.34 -11.63 20.54
CA LEU A 525 -25.41 -12.27 21.48
C LEU A 525 -25.66 -13.76 21.64
N SER A 526 -26.87 -14.24 21.35
CA SER A 526 -27.26 -15.65 21.42
C SER A 526 -27.16 -16.38 20.07
N ALA A 527 -26.62 -15.71 19.04
CA ALA A 527 -26.50 -16.29 17.71
C ALA A 527 -25.61 -17.54 17.71
N THR A 528 -26.03 -18.54 16.95
CA THR A 528 -25.26 -19.76 16.68
C THR A 528 -25.24 -20.03 15.18
N ASN A 529 -24.14 -20.60 14.69
CA ASN A 529 -24.06 -21.12 13.32
C ASN A 529 -24.85 -22.44 13.15
N ASN A 530 -24.88 -22.99 11.93
CA ASN A 530 -25.62 -24.22 11.60
C ASN A 530 -25.09 -25.47 12.32
N HIS A 531 -23.93 -25.38 12.97
CA HIS A 531 -23.30 -26.45 13.72
C HIS A 531 -23.45 -26.28 15.24
N GLY A 532 -24.14 -25.23 15.70
CA GLY A 532 -24.37 -24.95 17.12
C GLY A 532 -23.24 -24.20 17.82
N GLU A 533 -22.29 -23.62 17.07
CA GLU A 533 -21.22 -22.81 17.66
C GLU A 533 -21.71 -21.38 17.89
N ALA A 534 -21.58 -20.92 19.14
CA ALA A 534 -21.91 -19.56 19.57
C ALA A 534 -20.69 -18.63 19.54
N LEU A 535 -20.90 -17.31 19.70
CA LEU A 535 -19.83 -16.31 19.78
C LEU A 535 -18.73 -16.64 20.80
N LEU A 536 -19.07 -17.29 21.93
CA LEU A 536 -18.10 -17.70 22.94
C LEU A 536 -17.11 -18.75 22.43
N HIS A 537 -17.51 -19.64 21.51
CA HIS A 537 -16.60 -20.60 20.85
C HIS A 537 -15.53 -19.86 20.06
N TYR A 538 -15.95 -18.87 19.26
CA TYR A 538 -15.06 -18.06 18.44
C TYR A 538 -14.12 -17.20 19.29
N ALA A 539 -14.64 -16.53 20.32
CA ALA A 539 -13.81 -15.74 21.23
C ALA A 539 -12.78 -16.62 21.98
N ALA A 540 -13.16 -17.82 22.39
CA ALA A 540 -12.26 -18.80 23.00
C ALA A 540 -11.18 -19.28 22.02
N THR A 541 -11.55 -19.64 20.79
CA THR A 541 -10.59 -20.01 19.74
C THR A 541 -9.58 -18.89 19.50
N GLY A 542 -10.03 -17.65 19.42
CA GLY A 542 -9.18 -16.46 19.23
C GLY A 542 -8.38 -16.05 20.46
N GLY A 543 -8.61 -16.64 21.63
CA GLY A 543 -7.96 -16.24 22.89
C GLY A 543 -8.37 -14.85 23.38
N ASN A 544 -9.51 -14.34 22.93
CA ASN A 544 -9.94 -12.98 23.18
C ASN A 544 -10.62 -12.83 24.54
N VAL A 545 -9.81 -12.88 25.60
CA VAL A 545 -10.26 -12.90 27.01
C VAL A 545 -11.20 -11.73 27.33
N SER A 546 -10.98 -10.56 26.74
CA SER A 546 -11.82 -9.38 26.96
C SER A 546 -13.23 -9.55 26.39
N VAL A 547 -13.35 -10.10 25.17
CA VAL A 547 -14.66 -10.43 24.58
C VAL A 547 -15.30 -11.61 25.31
N MET A 548 -14.53 -12.66 25.66
CA MET A 548 -15.05 -13.79 26.44
C MET A 548 -15.64 -13.33 27.78
N ARG A 549 -14.93 -12.48 28.52
CA ARG A 549 -15.42 -11.92 29.79
C ARG A 549 -16.72 -11.16 29.58
N PHE A 550 -16.76 -10.29 28.57
CA PHE A 550 -17.97 -9.55 28.23
C PHE A 550 -19.15 -10.47 27.90
N LEU A 551 -18.92 -11.56 27.14
CA LEU A 551 -19.97 -12.53 26.80
C LEU A 551 -20.43 -13.33 28.03
N LEU A 552 -19.54 -13.73 28.93
CA LEU A 552 -19.88 -14.47 30.14
C LEU A 552 -20.63 -13.62 31.18
N GLU A 553 -20.33 -12.33 31.24
CA GLU A 553 -20.93 -11.38 32.19
C GLU A 553 -22.19 -10.68 31.62
N ALA A 554 -22.56 -10.93 30.36
CA ALA A 554 -23.71 -10.29 29.74
C ALA A 554 -25.05 -10.77 30.37
N PRO A 555 -26.07 -9.90 30.51
CA PRO A 555 -27.36 -10.30 31.10
C PRO A 555 -28.15 -11.30 30.25
N THR A 556 -27.84 -11.39 28.95
CA THR A 556 -28.50 -12.26 27.97
C THR A 556 -27.83 -13.64 27.85
N THR A 557 -26.73 -13.86 28.56
CA THR A 557 -26.02 -15.14 28.55
C THR A 557 -26.89 -16.17 29.25
N ILE A 558 -27.36 -17.16 28.50
CA ILE A 558 -28.06 -18.30 29.09
C ILE A 558 -27.02 -19.00 29.99
N PRO A 559 -27.30 -19.29 31.27
CA PRO A 559 -26.35 -19.93 32.19
C PRO A 559 -25.67 -21.20 31.66
N ASP A 560 -26.29 -21.87 30.68
CA ASP A 560 -25.79 -23.09 30.03
C ASP A 560 -24.78 -22.83 28.89
N ASP A 561 -24.46 -21.58 28.54
CA ASP A 561 -23.67 -21.24 27.35
C ASP A 561 -22.16 -21.52 27.49
N VAL A 562 -21.63 -21.47 28.72
CA VAL A 562 -20.20 -21.76 29.00
C VAL A 562 -19.81 -23.21 28.63
N ASN A 563 -20.79 -24.12 28.67
CA ASN A 563 -20.65 -25.54 28.37
C ASN A 563 -21.37 -25.97 27.09
N ARG A 564 -21.85 -25.02 26.27
CA ARG A 564 -22.52 -25.36 25.02
C ARG A 564 -21.56 -26.15 24.15
N ALA A 565 -21.93 -27.39 23.84
CA ALA A 565 -21.22 -28.19 22.87
C ALA A 565 -21.82 -27.96 21.48
N ASN A 566 -20.97 -27.81 20.47
CA ASN A 566 -21.41 -27.85 19.07
C ASN A 566 -21.81 -29.29 18.65
N SER A 567 -22.25 -29.44 17.41
CA SER A 567 -22.67 -30.72 16.82
C SER A 567 -21.60 -31.83 16.83
N ASN A 568 -20.34 -31.50 17.09
CA ASN A 568 -19.19 -32.41 17.17
C ASN A 568 -18.60 -32.51 18.59
N GLY A 569 -19.29 -32.00 19.62
CA GLY A 569 -18.86 -32.10 21.01
C GLY A 569 -17.82 -31.06 21.45
N TRP A 570 -17.50 -30.07 20.60
CA TRP A 570 -16.58 -29.00 20.97
C TRP A 570 -17.28 -27.97 21.86
N THR A 571 -16.72 -27.75 23.05
CA THR A 571 -17.14 -26.68 23.97
C THR A 571 -16.20 -25.49 23.87
N PRO A 572 -16.59 -24.30 24.39
CA PRO A 572 -15.68 -23.16 24.46
C PRO A 572 -14.35 -23.48 25.17
N LEU A 573 -14.34 -24.36 26.17
CA LEU A 573 -13.11 -24.78 26.85
C LEU A 573 -12.18 -25.57 25.92
N LEU A 574 -12.73 -26.47 25.11
CA LEU A 574 -11.95 -27.20 24.11
C LEU A 574 -11.45 -26.24 23.01
N CYS A 575 -12.27 -25.31 22.54
CA CYS A 575 -11.86 -24.25 21.61
C CYS A 575 -10.74 -23.36 22.16
N ALA A 576 -10.78 -22.99 23.45
CA ALA A 576 -9.73 -22.22 24.12
C ALA A 576 -8.37 -22.92 24.07
N LEU A 577 -8.36 -24.25 24.25
CA LEU A 577 -7.16 -25.09 24.27
C LEU A 577 -6.76 -25.63 22.88
N ALA A 578 -7.59 -25.44 21.84
CA ALA A 578 -7.20 -25.78 20.48
C ALA A 578 -6.02 -24.90 20.04
N PRO A 579 -4.99 -25.44 19.37
CA PRO A 579 -3.94 -24.61 18.77
C PRO A 579 -4.52 -23.56 17.80
N PRO A 580 -3.85 -22.40 17.68
CA PRO A 580 -4.26 -21.33 16.79
C PRO A 580 -3.98 -21.55 15.31
N ASP A 581 -3.20 -22.57 14.92
CA ASP A 581 -2.67 -22.65 13.55
C ASP A 581 -3.73 -23.14 12.55
N LEU A 582 -4.14 -22.20 11.70
CA LEU A 582 -4.84 -22.40 10.44
C LEU A 582 -3.88 -21.85 9.37
N GLU A 583 -3.27 -22.64 8.51
CA GLU A 583 -2.86 -22.19 7.17
C GLU A 583 -4.03 -22.39 6.19
N GLY A 584 -4.96 -21.43 6.23
CA GLY A 584 -6.07 -21.32 5.26
C GLY A 584 -6.65 -19.90 5.29
N GLU A 585 -7.82 -19.67 4.69
CA GLU A 585 -8.48 -18.34 4.66
C GLU A 585 -8.59 -17.68 6.05
N TYR A 586 -8.49 -18.45 7.15
CA TYR A 586 -8.67 -18.01 8.54
C TYR A 586 -7.36 -17.92 9.38
N SER A 587 -6.17 -17.94 8.77
CA SER A 587 -4.87 -17.86 9.46
C SER A 587 -4.69 -16.61 10.30
N SER A 588 -4.21 -16.71 11.57
CA SER A 588 -4.05 -15.64 12.58
C SER A 588 -2.62 -15.07 12.72
N PRO A 589 -2.43 -13.76 12.98
CA PRO A 589 -1.11 -13.16 13.08
C PRO A 589 -0.73 -12.80 14.53
N SER A 590 -1.71 -12.47 15.39
CA SER A 590 -1.66 -12.74 16.82
C SER A 590 -1.95 -14.24 17.00
N GLN A 591 -0.93 -15.09 16.90
CA GLN A 591 -1.08 -16.48 17.31
C GLN A 591 -1.61 -16.45 18.75
N LYS A 592 -2.77 -17.08 19.02
CA LYS A 592 -3.27 -17.27 20.40
C LYS A 592 -2.11 -17.85 21.18
N SER A 593 -1.48 -17.03 22.01
CA SER A 593 -0.27 -17.49 22.67
C SER A 593 -0.67 -18.59 23.64
N PRO A 594 0.25 -19.49 24.01
CA PRO A 594 -0.06 -20.47 25.04
C PRO A 594 -0.53 -19.79 26.35
N ALA A 595 -0.05 -18.58 26.65
CA ALA A 595 -0.55 -17.79 27.78
C ALA A 595 -2.01 -17.34 27.61
N ASP A 596 -2.42 -16.90 26.41
CA ASP A 596 -3.81 -16.52 26.12
C ASP A 596 -4.74 -17.73 26.19
N ALA A 597 -4.31 -18.89 25.65
CA ALA A 597 -5.05 -20.14 25.76
C ALA A 597 -5.25 -20.56 27.22
N ALA A 598 -4.20 -20.48 28.04
CA ALA A 598 -4.28 -20.78 29.48
C ALA A 598 -5.19 -19.79 30.21
N GLN A 599 -5.10 -18.49 29.90
CA GLN A 599 -5.94 -17.46 30.52
C GLN A 599 -7.41 -17.62 30.13
N ALA A 600 -7.69 -17.92 28.86
CA ALA A 600 -9.03 -18.22 28.35
C ALA A 600 -9.62 -19.47 29.03
N ALA A 601 -8.84 -20.55 29.15
CA ALA A 601 -9.26 -21.77 29.84
C ALA A 601 -9.54 -21.52 31.33
N HIS A 602 -8.68 -20.78 32.04
CA HIS A 602 -8.92 -20.40 33.42
C HIS A 602 -10.18 -19.55 33.59
N LEU A 603 -10.42 -18.59 32.69
CA LEU A 603 -11.64 -17.78 32.72
C LEU A 603 -12.89 -18.66 32.60
N LEU A 604 -12.90 -19.59 31.65
CA LEU A 604 -14.01 -20.52 31.43
C LEU A 604 -14.22 -21.45 32.65
N LEU A 605 -13.15 -22.05 33.19
CA LEU A 605 -13.21 -22.90 34.39
C LEU A 605 -13.75 -22.13 35.60
N SER A 606 -13.33 -20.87 35.80
CA SER A 606 -13.85 -20.03 36.88
C SER A 606 -15.34 -19.67 36.76
N HIS A 607 -15.91 -19.82 35.55
CA HIS A 607 -17.34 -19.65 35.27
C HIS A 607 -18.08 -20.99 35.14
N GLY A 608 -17.48 -22.10 35.59
CA GLY A 608 -18.14 -23.41 35.64
C GLY A 608 -18.03 -24.24 34.37
N ALA A 609 -17.01 -24.02 33.54
CA ALA A 609 -16.75 -24.88 32.40
C ALA A 609 -16.44 -26.33 32.83
N ASP A 610 -17.09 -27.30 32.20
CA ASP A 610 -16.91 -28.72 32.39
C ASP A 610 -15.68 -29.21 31.60
N ALA A 611 -14.69 -29.74 32.34
CA ALA A 611 -13.48 -30.28 31.75
C ALA A 611 -13.66 -31.72 31.23
N GLY A 612 -14.78 -32.37 31.54
CA GLY A 612 -15.12 -33.74 31.16
C GLY A 612 -15.50 -33.96 29.69
N ALA A 613 -15.75 -32.88 28.94
CA ALA A 613 -16.17 -32.95 27.55
C ALA A 613 -15.14 -33.62 26.64
N VAL A 614 -15.64 -34.43 25.70
CA VAL A 614 -14.86 -35.07 24.64
C VAL A 614 -15.53 -34.85 23.28
N THR A 615 -14.72 -34.60 22.25
CA THR A 615 -15.22 -34.41 20.88
C THR A 615 -15.63 -35.73 20.25
N GLY A 616 -16.29 -35.68 19.08
CA GLY A 616 -16.64 -36.87 18.29
C GLY A 616 -15.42 -37.72 17.90
N GLU A 617 -14.24 -37.12 17.81
CA GLU A 617 -12.96 -37.79 17.54
C GLU A 617 -12.26 -38.31 18.81
N GLY A 618 -12.83 -38.08 19.99
CA GLY A 618 -12.30 -38.52 21.29
C GLY A 618 -11.34 -37.53 21.97
N TRP A 619 -11.25 -36.30 21.48
CA TRP A 619 -10.31 -35.30 22.01
C TRP A 619 -10.83 -34.71 23.30
N SER A 620 -10.00 -34.70 24.33
CA SER A 620 -10.29 -34.07 25.62
C SER A 620 -9.46 -32.81 25.84
N ALA A 621 -9.83 -32.02 26.84
CA ALA A 621 -9.06 -30.85 27.24
C ALA A 621 -7.58 -31.17 27.52
N LEU A 622 -7.27 -32.38 28.00
CA LEU A 622 -5.90 -32.83 28.26
C LEU A 622 -5.10 -33.10 26.98
N HIS A 623 -5.73 -33.59 25.91
CA HIS A 623 -5.09 -33.75 24.60
C HIS A 623 -4.71 -32.39 24.01
N LEU A 624 -5.64 -31.44 24.06
CA LEU A 624 -5.48 -30.09 23.53
C LEU A 624 -4.46 -29.29 24.36
N LEU A 625 -4.50 -29.40 25.70
CA LEU A 625 -3.49 -28.81 26.59
C LEU A 625 -2.09 -29.39 26.32
N ALA A 626 -1.99 -30.70 26.10
CA ALA A 626 -0.73 -31.36 25.78
C ALA A 626 -0.13 -30.87 24.45
N HIS A 627 -0.97 -30.49 23.50
CA HIS A 627 -0.53 -29.86 22.25
C HIS A 627 -0.06 -28.41 22.47
N CYS A 628 -0.81 -27.61 23.23
CA CYS A 628 -0.48 -26.20 23.51
C CYS A 628 0.72 -26.01 24.45
N GLY A 629 0.98 -26.95 25.37
CA GLY A 629 1.98 -26.85 26.45
C GLY A 629 3.42 -27.16 26.04
N SER A 630 3.78 -27.02 24.77
CA SER A 630 5.06 -27.42 24.16
C SER A 630 6.27 -26.54 24.54
N HIS A 631 6.09 -25.47 25.32
CA HIS A 631 7.17 -24.61 25.81
C HIS A 631 7.72 -25.09 27.15
N ALA A 632 8.94 -25.64 27.14
CA ALA A 632 9.58 -26.19 28.33
C ALA A 632 9.72 -25.16 29.46
N GLY A 633 9.14 -25.43 30.63
CA GLY A 633 9.37 -24.69 31.88
C GLY A 633 8.26 -23.76 32.35
N ASP A 634 7.13 -23.65 31.63
CA ASP A 634 6.00 -22.82 32.04
C ASP A 634 5.09 -23.56 33.04
N THR A 635 5.16 -23.17 34.32
CA THR A 635 4.40 -23.79 35.42
C THR A 635 2.89 -23.59 35.31
N ARG A 636 2.42 -22.64 34.49
CA ARG A 636 0.98 -22.39 34.27
C ARG A 636 0.28 -23.60 33.66
N PHE A 637 0.95 -24.34 32.78
CA PHE A 637 0.39 -25.54 32.14
C PHE A 637 0.25 -26.72 33.09
N SER A 638 1.14 -26.86 34.08
CA SER A 638 0.98 -27.88 35.12
C SER A 638 -0.21 -27.58 36.02
N ALA A 639 -0.34 -26.33 36.48
CA ALA A 639 -1.47 -25.91 37.31
C ALA A 639 -2.81 -26.05 36.56
N LEU A 640 -2.83 -25.70 35.27
CA LEU A 640 -4.02 -25.88 34.43
C LEU A 640 -4.33 -27.37 34.18
N ALA A 641 -3.33 -28.22 33.98
CA ALA A 641 -3.53 -29.67 33.87
C ALA A 641 -4.15 -30.25 35.15
N GLU A 642 -3.67 -29.84 36.32
CA GLU A 642 -4.26 -30.24 37.61
C GLU A 642 -5.71 -29.76 37.72
N ALA A 643 -5.98 -28.49 37.41
CA ALA A 643 -7.33 -27.92 37.45
C ALA A 643 -8.29 -28.66 36.51
N LEU A 644 -7.86 -29.03 35.31
CA LEU A 644 -8.67 -29.82 34.37
C LEU A 644 -8.97 -31.22 34.93
N ILE A 645 -7.98 -31.90 35.50
CA ILE A 645 -8.15 -33.24 36.08
C ILE A 645 -9.10 -33.18 37.29
N ASP A 646 -8.92 -32.21 38.17
CA ASP A 646 -9.81 -32.00 39.32
C ASP A 646 -11.23 -31.59 38.89
N GLY A 647 -11.34 -30.89 37.76
CA GLY A 647 -12.59 -30.58 37.08
C GLY A 647 -13.20 -31.74 36.29
N GLY A 648 -12.65 -32.95 36.36
CA GLY A 648 -13.24 -34.15 35.76
C GLY A 648 -12.74 -34.51 34.35
N ALA A 649 -11.67 -33.88 33.86
CA ALA A 649 -11.13 -34.22 32.55
C ALA A 649 -10.71 -35.70 32.47
N PRO A 650 -11.13 -36.42 31.42
CA PRO A 650 -10.90 -37.86 31.33
C PRO A 650 -9.42 -38.18 31.11
N LEU A 651 -8.79 -38.69 32.16
CA LEU A 651 -7.35 -39.02 32.21
C LEU A 651 -6.93 -40.09 31.20
N HIS A 652 -7.88 -40.95 30.81
CA HIS A 652 -7.68 -42.08 29.91
C HIS A 652 -8.49 -41.97 28.63
N ALA A 653 -8.95 -40.77 28.25
CA ALA A 653 -9.54 -40.57 26.94
C ALA A 653 -8.54 -40.94 25.84
N GLU A 654 -9.06 -41.50 24.77
CA GLU A 654 -8.30 -41.83 23.56
C GLU A 654 -8.86 -41.00 22.41
N ALA A 655 -7.98 -40.24 21.76
CA ALA A 655 -8.28 -39.38 20.63
C ALA A 655 -7.74 -39.98 19.33
N ARG A 656 -8.52 -39.90 18.25
CA ARG A 656 -8.04 -40.22 16.90
C ARG A 656 -7.02 -39.18 16.47
N GLY A 657 -5.96 -39.64 15.81
CA GLY A 657 -4.88 -38.80 15.32
C GLY A 657 -5.10 -38.10 14.00
N LEU A 658 -4.27 -37.08 13.76
CA LEU A 658 -4.09 -36.44 12.45
C LEU A 658 -2.77 -36.95 11.81
N PRO A 659 -2.83 -37.62 10.64
CA PRO A 659 -1.69 -38.09 9.86
C PRO A 659 -0.68 -37.01 9.45
N PRO A 660 0.60 -37.39 9.25
CA PRO A 660 1.68 -36.42 9.05
C PRO A 660 1.77 -35.76 7.66
N ASN A 661 1.07 -36.26 6.63
CA ASN A 661 1.32 -35.91 5.21
C ASN A 661 0.20 -35.13 4.50
N TRP A 662 -0.79 -34.59 5.20
CA TRP A 662 -2.04 -34.10 4.59
C TRP A 662 -2.06 -32.63 4.15
N TRP A 663 -0.99 -32.11 3.53
CA TRP A 663 -1.03 -30.78 2.89
C TRP A 663 -1.40 -30.75 1.41
N TYR A 664 -2.33 -29.83 1.11
CA TYR A 664 -2.84 -29.33 -0.17
C TYR A 664 -3.86 -30.15 -0.96
N GLY A 665 -5.04 -29.53 -1.11
CA GLY A 665 -6.25 -30.11 -1.64
C GLY A 665 -6.25 -30.44 -3.14
N GLY A 666 -6.97 -31.52 -3.45
CA GLY A 666 -7.95 -31.56 -4.55
C GLY A 666 -7.50 -31.34 -6.00
N LYS A 667 -6.23 -31.07 -6.31
CA LYS A 667 -5.69 -31.15 -7.67
C LYS A 667 -4.50 -32.10 -7.67
N LYS A 668 -4.52 -33.09 -8.57
CA LYS A 668 -3.36 -33.94 -8.88
C LYS A 668 -2.17 -33.03 -9.18
N ALA A 669 -1.29 -32.82 -8.21
CA ALA A 669 -0.02 -32.17 -8.42
C ALA A 669 0.84 -33.11 -9.27
N GLY A 670 1.17 -32.65 -10.49
CA GLY A 670 2.16 -33.30 -11.32
C GLY A 670 3.48 -33.43 -10.55
N VAL A 671 4.12 -34.58 -10.71
CA VAL A 671 5.44 -34.90 -10.15
C VAL A 671 6.43 -33.81 -10.56
N GLY A 672 6.79 -32.93 -9.62
CA GLY A 672 7.73 -31.83 -9.83
C GLY A 672 8.52 -31.57 -8.55
N LYS A 673 9.71 -32.16 -8.46
CA LYS A 673 10.67 -32.02 -7.37
C LYS A 673 10.98 -30.55 -7.05
N LYS A 674 10.54 -30.05 -5.88
CA LYS A 674 11.32 -29.13 -5.04
C LYS A 674 10.97 -29.38 -3.58
N ALA A 675 11.92 -29.95 -2.86
CA ALA A 675 11.87 -30.20 -1.43
C ALA A 675 11.94 -28.87 -0.66
N GLY A 676 11.08 -28.71 0.35
CA GLY A 676 11.17 -27.65 1.36
C GLY A 676 9.93 -26.76 1.47
N VAL A 677 8.80 -27.31 1.92
CA VAL A 677 7.65 -26.56 2.47
C VAL A 677 7.11 -27.35 3.67
N VAL A 678 6.85 -26.63 4.77
CA VAL A 678 6.49 -27.12 6.13
C VAL A 678 4.98 -27.41 6.20
N ILE A 679 4.53 -28.06 7.29
CA ILE A 679 3.24 -28.73 7.54
C ILE A 679 2.51 -27.93 8.65
N ASP A 680 1.45 -27.14 8.40
CA ASP A 680 0.97 -26.02 9.29
C ASP A 680 -0.58 -25.77 9.54
N ASP A 681 -1.46 -26.73 9.93
CA ASP A 681 -2.97 -26.65 9.96
C ASP A 681 -3.52 -27.61 11.01
N PHE A 682 -4.26 -27.06 11.96
CA PHE A 682 -5.02 -27.82 12.93
C PHE A 682 -6.48 -27.32 12.95
N PRO A 683 -7.47 -28.14 12.56
CA PRO A 683 -8.86 -27.70 12.51
C PRO A 683 -9.52 -27.71 13.90
N TRP A 684 -10.52 -26.86 14.12
CA TRP A 684 -11.31 -26.82 15.37
C TRP A 684 -12.82 -26.85 15.09
N GLY A 685 -13.62 -27.23 16.09
CA GLY A 685 -15.07 -27.14 16.01
C GLY A 685 -15.67 -28.07 14.95
N PHE A 686 -16.64 -27.58 14.18
CA PHE A 686 -17.27 -28.36 13.09
C PHE A 686 -16.31 -28.62 11.91
N ARG A 687 -15.27 -27.80 11.76
CA ARG A 687 -14.29 -27.92 10.65
C ARG A 687 -13.53 -29.24 10.72
N MET A 688 -13.27 -29.74 11.93
CA MET A 688 -12.70 -31.08 12.15
C MET A 688 -13.57 -32.16 11.51
N ARG A 689 -14.88 -32.11 11.76
CA ARG A 689 -15.82 -33.09 11.22
C ARG A 689 -15.86 -33.07 9.69
N VAL A 690 -15.99 -31.88 9.09
CA VAL A 690 -15.98 -31.70 7.62
C VAL A 690 -14.73 -32.32 7.00
N LEU A 691 -13.56 -32.09 7.62
CA LEU A 691 -12.31 -32.66 7.14
C LEU A 691 -12.26 -34.19 7.29
N THR A 692 -12.71 -34.74 8.41
CA THR A 692 -12.74 -36.19 8.62
C THR A 692 -13.73 -36.92 7.70
N GLU A 693 -14.86 -36.30 7.33
CA GLU A 693 -15.87 -36.88 6.44
C GLU A 693 -15.46 -36.81 4.96
N ALA A 694 -14.73 -35.77 4.56
CA ALA A 694 -14.34 -35.52 3.17
C ALA A 694 -13.27 -36.51 2.64
N THR A 695 -12.43 -37.07 3.51
CA THR A 695 -11.24 -37.82 3.06
C THR A 695 -11.53 -39.25 2.64
N ARG A 696 -12.57 -39.93 3.15
CA ARG A 696 -12.96 -41.34 2.84
C ARG A 696 -11.83 -42.41 2.85
N GLU A 697 -10.58 -42.05 3.10
CA GLU A 697 -9.45 -42.92 3.36
C GLU A 697 -9.46 -43.29 4.83
N GLU A 698 -9.26 -44.57 5.14
CA GLU A 698 -9.15 -45.07 6.51
C GLU A 698 -8.17 -44.20 7.29
N VAL A 699 -8.70 -43.41 8.24
CA VAL A 699 -7.92 -42.72 9.26
C VAL A 699 -6.96 -43.76 9.82
N VAL A 700 -5.68 -43.62 9.48
CA VAL A 700 -4.66 -44.57 9.95
C VAL A 700 -4.68 -44.47 11.45
N ASP A 701 -5.02 -45.57 12.13
CA ASP A 701 -4.81 -45.71 13.56
C ASP A 701 -3.37 -45.27 13.81
N LEU A 702 -3.19 -44.13 14.48
CA LEU A 702 -1.89 -43.77 14.99
C LEU A 702 -1.36 -44.97 15.78
N SER A 703 -0.04 -45.09 15.89
CA SER A 703 0.51 -46.04 16.87
C SER A 703 -0.25 -45.84 18.19
N PRO A 704 -0.60 -46.92 18.92
CA PRO A 704 -1.39 -46.80 20.16
C PRO A 704 -0.83 -45.75 21.13
N GLU A 705 0.48 -45.50 21.05
CA GLU A 705 1.22 -44.46 21.78
C GLU A 705 0.72 -43.02 21.55
N ALA A 706 0.10 -42.70 20.41
CA ALA A 706 -0.29 -41.34 20.05
C ALA A 706 -1.81 -41.09 20.09
N THR A 707 -2.58 -41.99 20.71
CA THR A 707 -4.02 -41.76 21.00
C THR A 707 -4.28 -41.21 22.41
N THR A 708 -3.32 -41.31 23.33
CA THR A 708 -3.48 -40.87 24.73
C THR A 708 -2.94 -39.46 24.97
N ALA A 709 -3.46 -38.73 25.96
CA ALA A 709 -2.96 -37.41 26.34
C ALA A 709 -1.47 -37.42 26.74
N VAL A 710 -0.99 -38.49 27.38
CA VAL A 710 0.46 -38.70 27.68
C VAL A 710 1.27 -38.83 26.39
N GLY A 711 0.73 -39.58 25.42
CA GLY A 711 1.29 -39.71 24.08
C GLY A 711 1.44 -38.38 23.36
N TRP A 712 0.39 -37.57 23.40
CA TRP A 712 0.37 -36.21 22.85
C TRP A 712 1.39 -35.32 23.54
N ALA A 713 1.45 -35.34 24.87
CA ALA A 713 2.40 -34.52 25.63
C ALA A 713 3.86 -34.86 25.27
N ARG A 714 4.17 -36.15 25.07
CA ARG A 714 5.49 -36.59 24.59
C ARG A 714 5.77 -36.12 23.17
N ARG A 715 4.79 -36.28 22.27
CA ARG A 715 4.92 -35.90 20.86
C ARG A 715 5.22 -34.42 20.70
N PHE A 716 4.52 -33.57 21.45
CA PHE A 716 4.66 -32.12 21.38
C PHE A 716 5.66 -31.56 22.41
N GLY A 717 6.35 -32.40 23.18
CA GLY A 717 7.38 -31.98 24.13
C GLY A 717 6.86 -31.26 25.39
N ALA A 718 5.58 -31.39 25.71
CA ALA A 718 4.93 -30.78 26.87
C ALA A 718 5.26 -31.50 28.20
N LYS A 719 6.53 -31.46 28.60
CA LYS A 719 7.07 -32.18 29.78
C LYS A 719 6.34 -31.89 31.09
N ALA A 720 5.91 -30.63 31.27
CA ALA A 720 5.22 -30.19 32.48
C ALA A 720 3.82 -30.81 32.60
N VAL A 721 3.10 -30.93 31.47
CA VAL A 721 1.79 -31.61 31.38
C VAL A 721 1.97 -33.12 31.51
N GLU A 722 2.98 -33.70 30.83
CA GLU A 722 3.31 -35.13 30.95
C GLU A 722 3.55 -35.53 32.42
N GLY A 723 4.33 -34.75 33.16
CA GLY A 723 4.63 -35.01 34.58
C GLY A 723 3.36 -35.07 35.45
N VAL A 724 2.44 -34.12 35.27
CA VAL A 724 1.16 -34.09 35.99
C VAL A 724 0.29 -35.29 35.62
N LEU A 725 0.17 -35.61 34.32
CA LEU A 725 -0.62 -36.74 33.85
C LEU A 725 -0.12 -38.06 34.47
N LEU A 726 1.19 -38.31 34.44
CA LEU A 726 1.80 -39.51 35.02
C LEU A 726 1.63 -39.56 36.55
N ALA A 727 1.81 -38.43 37.25
CA ALA A 727 1.63 -38.36 38.70
C ALA A 727 0.18 -38.66 39.13
N ARG A 728 -0.81 -38.29 38.31
CA ARG A 728 -2.23 -38.56 38.53
C ARG A 728 -2.67 -39.95 38.05
N GLY A 729 -1.74 -40.78 37.56
CA GLY A 729 -1.99 -42.18 37.20
C GLY A 729 -2.34 -42.42 35.73
N ALA A 730 -2.13 -41.45 34.85
CA ALA A 730 -2.31 -41.65 33.41
C ALA A 730 -1.33 -42.73 32.93
N LYS A 731 -1.86 -43.73 32.21
CA LYS A 731 -1.03 -44.81 31.66
C LYS A 731 -0.60 -44.42 30.24
N PRO A 732 0.71 -44.49 29.91
CA PRO A 732 1.11 -44.46 28.52
C PRO A 732 0.56 -45.70 27.83
N ALA A 733 0.19 -45.59 26.55
CA ALA A 733 -0.30 -46.75 25.82
C ALA A 733 0.75 -47.88 25.81
N PRO A 734 0.32 -49.15 25.79
CA PRO A 734 1.25 -50.28 25.77
C PRO A 734 2.12 -50.22 24.52
N ARG A 735 3.45 -50.19 24.69
CA ARG A 735 4.44 -50.37 23.62
C ARG A 735 4.16 -51.70 22.91
N ARG A 736 3.50 -51.68 21.76
CA ARG A 736 3.55 -52.81 20.83
C ARG A 736 4.82 -52.67 20.00
N LEU A 737 5.81 -53.51 20.30
CA LEU A 737 6.96 -53.71 19.43
C LEU A 737 6.45 -54.18 18.06
N TYR A 738 6.48 -53.31 17.04
CA TYR A 738 6.28 -53.76 15.67
C TYR A 738 7.49 -54.62 15.27
N SER A 739 7.32 -55.94 15.26
CA SER A 739 8.20 -56.82 14.49
C SER A 739 8.00 -56.50 13.01
N SER A 740 9.08 -56.08 12.36
CA SER A 740 9.17 -55.86 10.92
C SER A 740 8.54 -57.01 10.12
N PHE A 741 7.40 -56.76 9.47
CA PHE A 741 6.90 -57.56 8.36
C PHE A 741 6.71 -56.66 7.15
N PHE A 742 7.82 -56.41 6.46
CA PHE A 742 7.82 -56.10 5.04
C PHE A 742 8.90 -56.98 4.40
N SER A 743 8.53 -58.21 4.05
CA SER A 743 9.14 -58.89 2.91
C SER A 743 8.26 -58.56 1.71
N PRO A 744 8.82 -58.04 0.60
CA PRO A 744 8.04 -57.79 -0.60
C PRO A 744 7.62 -59.12 -1.25
N PRO A 745 6.38 -59.24 -1.79
CA PRO A 745 6.00 -60.42 -2.57
C PRO A 745 6.77 -60.44 -3.90
N SER A 746 7.24 -61.64 -4.26
CA SER A 746 7.95 -62.01 -5.49
C SER A 746 7.10 -61.88 -6.75
#